data_AF-A0A6A3C811-F1
#
_entry.id   AF-A0A6A3C811-F1
#
_cell.length_a   1.000
_cell.length_b   1.000
_cell.length_c   1.000
_cell.angle_alpha   90.00
_cell.angle_beta   90.00
_cell.angle_gamma   90.00
#
_symmetry.space_group_name_H-M   'P 1'
#
loop_
_entity.id
_entity.type
_entity.pdbx_description
1 polymer ?
#
loop_
_entity_poly.entity_id
_entity_poly.type
_entity_poly.pdbx_seq_one_letter_code
_entity_poly.pdbx_strand_id
1 'polypeptide(L)'
;MSSSKTPERVTLLVNEEDKGRWWSIRRVLDLEEAKHQLLLSLPMIISNVAYYSITLVSVMFAGHLGELELAGATIANSWASVTGFAFMIGLSGALETLCGQGFGAKSYRMLGLHLQASCIISCFFSIINILRFLQAQGIVMPLVWFSILPIGTHFGIVYGLVNWTSIGLKGASMAASISLWMLFISLAMYIACAKQLKHTWEGFSSESFRHILTFLKVALPSAAMHCLEDWAFELLVLLAGLMPNSNISTSLIAMCVNTETIAFMFTCGLGAAASTRVANELGGGNPEKAKNAMVMTLKLSTVLTLAIGLALVFGHKIWATFFTDSSLILHQFASVIPLLIISIAFDSFQGILSAVARGCGWQHLAAWVNLGTYYFIGIPIACLSGFVLQLYDKGLWIGIICGLFFQGTALLSIALFRPWPKFDLSVESAMDFFLTKMDQLLDNHRSIDQHVNDLKRKIKELNGLKDDAESKMSAELRPAKKLKTEVQIWLENVEIINGEVENLDGRIGESSALTRGFRADVLKRIREVEELIQQAKFRESLVVEDSQRIGQVLLTTTLFGETVKACVEEIWQYLMDDEVQKIGVWGMGGVGKTSVMKLINNQLLKEMKKFDTVIWITVSKEMSIAKLQNDNANKIGVTFCGDEDVMTRAGVLFETLSQKRRFVIIFDDLWEKISLEIIGIPEQSAGRIHDLSEWRNALNESSVHIKSVNGLKDEVFQQLQFSFDRLKDVKLQQCFLSCALYPEDCEISEVDLVQLWIALGLVDEMDNREAEFDREDGRCVTMHDLVRDMALHITRGTPRFLVKAGMSLTEPLDVQEWKQDLEQVSFMKNRELQVMYPLKKPPPRCPMITTLLVSDCGIKSIPGAFFKHMHGLKILDLSENPIKSLPGSISDLKNLTALLLAYCQNLKKVPSLSKLGVLKMLNGIPNGILSKLSCLQHLNVGETSVRGEEIAGFKKLEFFEGRFNDVSNLNMYVHALHDREGPREYLIVKCNLVCSEDDLLFSRFFRIPLATFSTLRILNINNCENMKRLFSPNCVPLNLQQLSVTDCNQMEEIIASEPESEGGGLVSLEHRLPQLTQLLLMDLPELKSICSVNEVMICDSLEKFWVLNCPKLKRMPLNPPELDNVRSSAAPALRIYIKPKEWWESVEWHHPDSKSLLEPFLRFW
;
A
#
# COMPACT_ATOMS: atom_id res chain seq x y z
N MET A 1 -24.34 -34.70 -67.50
CA MET A 1 -23.92 -33.64 -68.45
C MET A 1 -23.20 -32.60 -67.63
N SER A 2 -21.96 -32.19 -67.83
CA SER A 2 -20.82 -32.50 -68.72
C SER A 2 -19.73 -31.57 -68.16
N SER A 3 -18.67 -32.10 -67.55
CA SER A 3 -17.29 -32.08 -68.08
C SER A 3 -16.73 -30.64 -68.30
N SER A 4 -15.54 -30.24 -67.90
CA SER A 4 -14.36 -30.98 -67.45
C SER A 4 -13.18 -29.99 -67.36
N LYS A 5 -12.27 -30.26 -66.42
CA LYS A 5 -10.80 -30.25 -66.59
C LYS A 5 -10.05 -28.90 -66.71
N THR A 6 -9.32 -28.60 -65.64
CA THR A 6 -7.88 -28.27 -65.69
C THR A 6 -7.06 -29.39 -66.38
N PRO A 7 -5.88 -29.08 -66.96
CA PRO A 7 -4.62 -29.26 -66.22
C PRO A 7 -3.61 -28.12 -66.52
N GLU A 8 -2.80 -27.61 -65.59
CA GLU A 8 -1.60 -28.18 -64.96
C GLU A 8 -0.40 -28.49 -65.90
N ARG A 9 0.72 -27.80 -65.60
CA ARG A 9 2.16 -28.19 -65.64
C ARG A 9 3.11 -27.75 -66.77
N VAL A 10 4.09 -26.94 -66.31
CA VAL A 10 5.56 -27.13 -66.33
C VAL A 10 6.28 -27.12 -67.68
N THR A 11 7.16 -26.13 -67.90
CA THR A 11 8.62 -26.38 -68.03
C THR A 11 9.45 -25.11 -67.88
N LEU A 12 10.46 -25.22 -67.01
CA LEU A 12 11.68 -24.41 -66.97
C LEU A 12 12.36 -24.37 -68.34
N LEU A 13 12.75 -23.19 -68.82
CA LEU A 13 14.00 -23.05 -69.58
C LEU A 13 14.68 -21.74 -69.19
N VAL A 14 15.81 -21.93 -68.51
CA VAL A 14 16.95 -21.04 -68.43
C VAL A 14 17.32 -20.55 -69.84
N ASN A 15 17.59 -19.26 -69.98
CA ASN A 15 18.61 -18.81 -70.93
C ASN A 15 19.66 -18.00 -70.16
N GLU A 16 20.82 -18.62 -70.02
CA GLU A 16 22.09 -17.95 -69.83
C GLU A 16 22.34 -17.02 -71.03
N GLU A 17 22.72 -15.77 -70.76
CA GLU A 17 23.83 -15.07 -71.41
C GLU A 17 23.95 -13.66 -70.82
N ASP A 18 24.83 -13.50 -69.83
CA ASP A 18 25.70 -12.31 -69.73
C ASP A 18 26.77 -12.54 -68.64
N LYS A 19 27.80 -13.31 -69.02
CA LYS A 19 29.08 -13.38 -68.31
C LYS A 19 29.92 -12.18 -68.74
N GLY A 20 30.09 -11.21 -67.84
CA GLY A 20 31.23 -10.27 -67.93
C GLY A 20 30.98 -8.83 -67.52
N ARG A 21 30.69 -8.56 -66.23
CA ARG A 21 31.15 -7.36 -65.47
C ARG A 21 30.71 -7.46 -64.01
N TRP A 22 31.66 -7.77 -63.13
CA TRP A 22 31.44 -8.02 -61.69
C TRP A 22 31.30 -6.74 -60.82
N TRP A 23 31.07 -5.55 -61.41
CA TRP A 23 31.08 -4.28 -60.68
C TRP A 23 29.90 -3.34 -61.00
N SER A 24 28.69 -3.86 -61.23
CA SER A 24 27.52 -2.98 -61.36
C SER A 24 26.72 -2.89 -60.05
N ILE A 25 26.72 -1.70 -59.45
CA ILE A 25 25.88 -1.29 -58.30
C ILE A 25 24.39 -1.65 -58.52
N ARG A 26 23.98 -1.75 -59.79
CA ARG A 26 22.63 -2.16 -60.25
C ARG A 26 22.18 -3.56 -59.85
N ARG A 27 23.07 -4.51 -59.53
CA ARG A 27 22.65 -5.85 -59.02
C ARG A 27 22.55 -5.91 -57.49
N VAL A 28 23.12 -4.96 -56.76
CA VAL A 28 23.17 -4.98 -55.28
C VAL A 28 22.03 -4.17 -54.65
N LEU A 29 21.63 -3.06 -55.28
CA LEU A 29 20.44 -2.28 -54.89
C LEU A 29 19.37 -2.41 -55.97
N ASP A 30 18.16 -2.81 -55.58
CA ASP A 30 16.97 -2.55 -56.39
C ASP A 30 16.73 -1.04 -56.35
N LEU A 31 17.19 -0.35 -57.40
CA LEU A 31 17.17 1.11 -57.46
C LEU A 31 15.75 1.68 -57.47
N GLU A 32 14.75 0.91 -57.94
CA GLU A 32 13.36 1.36 -57.94
C GLU A 32 12.76 1.26 -56.55
N GLU A 33 12.92 0.12 -55.86
CA GLU A 33 12.45 -0.01 -54.47
C GLU A 33 13.22 0.94 -53.54
N ALA A 34 14.54 1.09 -53.73
CA ALA A 34 15.36 2.06 -53.00
C ALA A 34 14.84 3.49 -53.16
N LYS A 35 14.50 3.90 -54.39
CA LYS A 35 13.94 5.23 -54.66
C LYS A 35 12.60 5.43 -53.98
N HIS A 36 11.70 4.44 -54.04
CA HIS A 36 10.39 4.53 -53.36
C HIS A 36 10.55 4.64 -51.84
N GLN A 37 11.44 3.83 -51.25
CA GLN A 37 11.70 3.88 -49.82
C GLN A 37 12.35 5.19 -49.40
N LEU A 38 13.29 5.75 -50.18
CA LEU A 38 13.91 7.04 -49.90
C LEU A 38 12.92 8.21 -50.01
N LEU A 39 12.01 8.18 -51.01
CA LEU A 39 10.95 9.17 -51.14
C LEU A 39 9.97 9.15 -49.98
N LEU A 40 9.81 8.00 -49.33
CA LEU A 40 8.98 7.84 -48.15
C LEU A 40 9.76 8.18 -46.86
N SER A 41 11.00 7.71 -46.73
CA SER A 41 11.79 7.81 -45.50
C SER A 41 12.35 9.21 -45.27
N LEU A 42 12.82 9.92 -46.29
CA LEU A 42 13.39 11.27 -46.11
C LEU A 42 12.39 12.25 -45.47
N PRO A 43 11.14 12.37 -45.97
CA PRO A 43 10.11 13.16 -45.28
C PRO A 43 9.86 12.71 -43.84
N MET A 44 9.79 11.39 -43.59
CA MET A 44 9.56 10.86 -42.25
C MET A 44 10.72 11.15 -41.30
N ILE A 45 11.96 11.09 -41.77
CA ILE A 45 13.16 11.47 -41.02
C ILE A 45 13.06 12.95 -40.63
N ILE A 46 12.77 13.83 -41.59
CA ILE A 46 12.66 15.27 -41.33
C ILE A 46 11.55 15.55 -40.30
N SER A 47 10.38 14.92 -40.45
CA SER A 47 9.27 15.09 -39.52
C SER A 47 9.60 14.56 -38.12
N ASN A 48 10.14 13.34 -38.00
CA ASN A 48 10.48 12.74 -36.71
C ASN A 48 11.55 13.55 -35.98
N VAL A 49 12.61 13.96 -36.69
CA VAL A 49 13.66 14.83 -36.13
C VAL A 49 13.07 16.16 -35.67
N ALA A 50 12.21 16.79 -36.47
CA ALA A 50 11.56 18.05 -36.09
C ALA A 50 10.67 17.90 -34.85
N TYR A 51 9.91 16.80 -34.74
CA TYR A 51 9.05 16.55 -33.57
C TYR A 51 9.88 16.32 -32.29
N TYR A 52 10.91 15.48 -32.38
CA TYR A 52 11.81 15.25 -31.25
C TYR A 52 12.56 16.53 -30.83
N SER A 53 12.92 17.37 -31.82
CA SER A 53 13.63 18.63 -31.57
C SER A 53 12.84 19.61 -30.70
N ILE A 54 11.50 19.56 -30.68
CA ILE A 54 10.68 20.42 -29.81
C ILE A 54 11.03 20.15 -28.34
N THR A 55 11.02 18.87 -27.94
CA THR A 55 11.35 18.47 -26.57
C THR A 55 12.83 18.67 -26.28
N LEU A 56 13.71 18.31 -27.22
CA LEU A 56 15.16 18.47 -27.06
C LEU A 56 15.57 19.93 -26.85
N VAL A 57 15.05 20.85 -27.68
CA VAL A 57 15.34 22.29 -27.57
C VAL A 57 14.83 22.82 -26.22
N SER A 58 13.65 22.37 -25.76
CA SER A 58 13.15 22.74 -24.44
C SER A 58 14.10 22.31 -23.31
N VAL A 59 14.66 21.10 -23.37
CA VAL A 59 15.65 20.62 -22.40
C VAL A 59 16.98 21.39 -22.51
N MET A 60 17.45 21.72 -23.72
CA MET A 60 18.66 22.53 -23.93
C MET A 60 18.52 23.92 -23.28
N PHE A 61 17.38 24.59 -23.48
CA PHE A 61 17.11 25.88 -22.85
C PHE A 61 16.99 25.78 -21.32
N ALA A 62 16.40 24.70 -20.80
CA ALA A 62 16.40 24.44 -19.36
C ALA A 62 17.81 24.20 -18.81
N GLY A 63 18.68 23.52 -19.57
CA GLY A 63 20.05 23.21 -19.13
C GLY A 63 20.96 24.43 -18.98
N HIS A 64 20.71 25.49 -19.76
CA HIS A 64 21.42 26.75 -19.61
C HIS A 64 21.04 27.54 -18.34
N LEU A 65 19.98 27.16 -17.63
CA LEU A 65 19.62 27.76 -16.35
C LEU A 65 20.49 27.25 -15.20
N GLY A 66 20.97 26.01 -15.29
CA GLY A 66 21.83 25.38 -14.28
C GLY A 66 21.85 23.85 -14.38
N GLU A 67 22.83 23.22 -13.72
CA GLU A 67 22.97 21.75 -13.67
C GLU A 67 21.76 21.09 -12.97
N LEU A 68 21.15 21.76 -11.99
CA LEU A 68 19.96 21.28 -11.28
C LEU A 68 18.72 21.31 -12.17
N GLU A 69 18.52 22.39 -12.91
CA GLU A 69 17.43 22.56 -13.87
C GLU A 69 17.55 21.58 -15.04
N LEU A 70 18.78 21.33 -15.52
CA LEU A 70 19.06 20.29 -16.52
C LEU A 70 18.65 18.90 -16.00
N ALA A 71 19.08 18.54 -14.79
CA ALA A 71 18.73 17.27 -14.16
C ALA A 71 17.22 17.15 -13.95
N GLY A 72 16.56 18.20 -13.46
CA GLY A 72 15.11 18.25 -13.25
C GLY A 72 14.31 18.10 -14.56
N ALA A 73 14.67 18.85 -15.60
CA ALA A 73 14.04 18.74 -16.92
C ALA A 73 14.23 17.34 -17.53
N THR A 74 15.43 16.77 -17.38
CA THR A 74 15.76 15.44 -17.91
C THR A 74 14.96 14.35 -17.20
N ILE A 75 14.91 14.37 -15.86
CA ILE A 75 14.09 13.42 -15.09
C ILE A 75 12.61 13.55 -15.42
N ALA A 76 12.09 14.78 -15.54
CA ALA A 76 10.70 15.01 -15.92
C ALA A 76 10.39 14.45 -17.32
N ASN A 77 11.30 14.63 -18.28
CA ASN A 77 11.17 14.07 -19.62
C ASN A 77 11.25 12.53 -19.61
N SER A 78 12.20 11.94 -18.87
CA SER A 78 12.28 10.49 -18.66
C SER A 78 10.99 9.93 -18.07
N TRP A 79 10.43 10.58 -17.05
CA TRP A 79 9.17 10.16 -16.44
C TRP A 79 7.99 10.23 -17.42
N ALA A 80 7.88 11.34 -18.17
CA ALA A 80 6.86 11.49 -19.20
C ALA A 80 7.03 10.46 -20.35
N SER A 81 8.27 10.12 -20.67
CA SER A 81 8.62 9.07 -21.63
C SER A 81 8.14 7.69 -21.18
N VAL A 82 8.52 7.30 -19.96
CA VAL A 82 8.18 5.99 -19.35
C VAL A 82 6.67 5.80 -19.21
N THR A 83 5.98 6.80 -18.66
CA THR A 83 4.57 6.67 -18.27
C THR A 83 3.58 7.00 -19.39
N GLY A 84 3.98 7.83 -20.35
CA GLY A 84 3.09 8.38 -21.37
C GLY A 84 3.57 8.12 -22.79
N PHE A 85 4.67 8.76 -23.20
CA PHE A 85 5.06 8.81 -24.62
C PHE A 85 5.35 7.42 -25.21
N ALA A 86 6.13 6.58 -24.53
CA ALA A 86 6.48 5.23 -25.01
C ALA A 86 5.23 4.37 -25.21
N PHE A 87 4.31 4.39 -24.24
CA PHE A 87 3.07 3.63 -24.31
C PHE A 87 2.20 4.09 -25.49
N MET A 88 2.09 5.40 -25.70
CA MET A 88 1.23 5.99 -26.73
C MET A 88 1.80 5.85 -28.15
N ILE A 89 3.11 6.06 -28.31
CA ILE A 89 3.81 5.75 -29.57
C ILE A 89 3.63 4.27 -29.90
N GLY A 90 3.77 3.40 -28.90
CA GLY A 90 3.62 1.96 -29.07
C GLY A 90 2.20 1.55 -29.45
N LEU A 91 1.15 2.09 -28.81
CA LEU A 91 -0.25 1.87 -29.18
C LEU A 91 -0.52 2.29 -30.65
N SER A 92 0.03 3.43 -31.07
CA SER A 92 -0.12 3.93 -32.45
C SER A 92 0.45 2.97 -33.49
N GLY A 93 1.40 2.10 -33.11
CA GLY A 93 2.01 1.11 -33.99
C GLY A 93 1.03 0.11 -34.59
N ALA A 94 -0.16 -0.06 -34.00
CA ALA A 94 -1.24 -0.84 -34.62
C ALA A 94 -1.75 -0.22 -35.93
N LEU A 95 -1.71 1.11 -36.07
CA LEU A 95 -2.10 1.77 -37.32
C LEU A 95 -1.11 1.48 -38.45
N GLU A 96 0.16 1.23 -38.15
CA GLU A 96 1.11 0.80 -39.19
C GLU A 96 0.67 -0.53 -39.83
N THR A 97 0.19 -1.47 -39.02
CA THR A 97 -0.36 -2.75 -39.51
C THR A 97 -1.72 -2.56 -40.18
N LEU A 98 -2.70 -2.03 -39.45
CA LEU A 98 -4.10 -2.03 -39.86
C LEU A 98 -4.34 -1.08 -41.04
N CYS A 99 -3.80 0.14 -40.97
CA CYS A 99 -3.93 1.09 -42.07
C CYS A 99 -3.02 0.72 -43.25
N GLY A 100 -1.80 0.24 -43.00
CA GLY A 100 -0.88 -0.16 -44.08
C GLY A 100 -1.39 -1.36 -44.86
N GLN A 101 -1.74 -2.45 -44.18
CA GLN A 101 -2.31 -3.62 -44.84
C GLN A 101 -3.68 -3.33 -45.46
N GLY A 102 -4.52 -2.54 -44.79
CA GLY A 102 -5.78 -2.05 -45.36
C GLY A 102 -5.59 -1.23 -46.63
N PHE A 103 -4.54 -0.40 -46.70
CA PHE A 103 -4.20 0.39 -47.88
C PHE A 103 -3.76 -0.50 -49.03
N GLY A 104 -2.87 -1.47 -48.74
CA GLY A 104 -2.43 -2.48 -49.70
C GLY A 104 -3.57 -3.31 -50.29
N ALA A 105 -4.55 -3.65 -49.45
CA ALA A 105 -5.76 -4.37 -49.83
C ALA A 105 -6.84 -3.48 -50.48
N LYS A 106 -6.58 -2.17 -50.64
CA LYS A 106 -7.52 -1.17 -51.18
C LYS A 106 -8.82 -1.02 -50.36
N SER A 107 -8.78 -1.35 -49.07
CA SER A 107 -9.90 -1.20 -48.14
C SER A 107 -9.91 0.20 -47.51
N TYR A 108 -10.02 1.24 -48.33
CA TYR A 108 -9.76 2.63 -47.94
C TYR A 108 -10.64 3.16 -46.79
N ARG A 109 -11.92 2.80 -46.77
CA ARG A 109 -12.85 3.19 -45.69
C ARG A 109 -12.41 2.67 -44.31
N MET A 110 -11.82 1.48 -44.26
CA MET A 110 -11.38 0.87 -42.99
C MET A 110 -10.26 1.67 -42.32
N LEU A 111 -9.42 2.37 -43.09
CA LEU A 111 -8.35 3.21 -42.54
C LEU A 111 -8.92 4.32 -41.66
N GLY A 112 -9.98 5.00 -42.11
CA GLY A 112 -10.65 6.06 -41.35
C GLY A 112 -11.30 5.54 -40.08
N LEU A 113 -11.92 4.35 -40.13
CA LEU A 113 -12.51 3.70 -38.96
C LEU A 113 -11.45 3.29 -37.93
N HIS A 114 -10.31 2.76 -38.38
CA HIS A 114 -9.19 2.44 -37.49
C HIS A 114 -8.53 3.68 -36.89
N LEU A 115 -8.39 4.76 -37.65
CA LEU A 115 -7.91 6.05 -37.12
C LEU A 115 -8.86 6.57 -36.03
N GLN A 116 -10.17 6.55 -36.26
CA GLN A 116 -11.16 6.97 -35.26
C GLN A 116 -11.10 6.11 -34.00
N ALA A 117 -11.06 4.78 -34.15
CA ALA A 117 -10.91 3.87 -33.02
C ALA A 117 -9.64 4.16 -32.21
N SER A 118 -8.51 4.41 -32.89
CA SER A 118 -7.26 4.78 -32.23
C SER A 118 -7.37 6.10 -31.47
N CYS A 119 -7.93 7.14 -32.08
CA CYS A 119 -8.12 8.46 -31.45
C CYS A 119 -9.08 8.41 -30.26
N ILE A 120 -10.11 7.56 -30.28
CA ILE A 120 -11.01 7.34 -29.13
C ILE A 120 -10.21 6.77 -27.94
N ILE A 121 -9.32 5.82 -28.20
CA ILE A 121 -8.51 5.15 -27.16
C ILE A 121 -7.40 6.08 -26.64
N SER A 122 -6.84 6.94 -27.49
CA SER A 122 -5.64 7.75 -27.21
C SER A 122 -5.87 9.24 -27.46
N CYS A 123 -6.99 9.77 -26.96
CA CYS A 123 -7.49 11.13 -27.25
C CYS A 123 -6.42 12.23 -27.07
N PHE A 124 -5.64 12.18 -25.98
CA PHE A 124 -4.56 13.14 -25.69
C PHE A 124 -3.30 13.02 -26.59
N PHE A 125 -3.17 11.93 -27.34
CA PHE A 125 -2.02 11.63 -28.22
C PHE A 125 -2.41 11.42 -29.68
N SER A 126 -3.56 11.98 -30.07
CA SER A 126 -4.14 11.85 -31.41
C SER A 126 -3.21 12.32 -32.54
N ILE A 127 -2.20 13.17 -32.25
CA ILE A 127 -1.18 13.59 -33.22
C ILE A 127 -0.50 12.37 -33.83
N ILE A 128 0.02 11.45 -33.02
CA ILE A 128 0.82 10.32 -33.50
C ILE A 128 -0.05 9.40 -34.36
N ASN A 129 -1.32 9.23 -34.01
CA ASN A 129 -2.27 8.46 -34.81
C ASN A 129 -2.48 9.04 -36.21
N ILE A 130 -2.60 10.38 -36.29
CA ILE A 130 -2.72 11.09 -37.56
C ILE A 130 -1.44 10.89 -38.40
N LEU A 131 -0.26 10.96 -37.78
CA LEU A 131 1.01 10.69 -38.46
C LEU A 131 1.02 9.28 -39.07
N ARG A 132 0.68 8.26 -38.28
CA ARG A 132 0.67 6.86 -38.76
C ARG A 132 -0.38 6.63 -39.84
N PHE A 133 -1.55 7.26 -39.73
CA PHE A 133 -2.59 7.19 -40.77
C PHE A 133 -2.13 7.78 -42.10
N LEU A 134 -1.51 8.96 -42.09
CA LEU A 134 -1.00 9.60 -43.32
C LEU A 134 0.20 8.84 -43.90
N GLN A 135 1.11 8.37 -43.03
CA GLN A 135 2.27 7.57 -43.40
C GLN A 135 1.87 6.24 -44.07
N ALA A 136 0.87 5.52 -43.55
CA ALA A 136 0.41 4.25 -44.12
C ALA A 136 -0.03 4.37 -45.59
N GLN A 137 -0.54 5.55 -45.97
CA GLN A 137 -0.99 5.87 -47.33
C GLN A 137 0.12 6.45 -48.22
N GLY A 138 1.32 6.69 -47.67
CA GLY A 138 2.41 7.39 -48.37
C GLY A 138 2.24 8.91 -48.46
N ILE A 139 1.32 9.50 -47.69
CA ILE A 139 1.05 10.94 -47.69
C ILE A 139 1.96 11.62 -46.65
N VAL A 140 3.24 11.80 -47.00
CA VAL A 140 4.27 12.25 -46.04
C VAL A 140 4.67 13.72 -46.16
N MET A 141 4.43 14.38 -47.30
CA MET A 141 4.79 15.80 -47.48
C MET A 141 4.07 16.77 -46.52
N PRO A 142 2.76 16.60 -46.21
CA PRO A 142 2.11 17.44 -45.20
C PRO A 142 2.78 17.32 -43.82
N LEU A 143 3.28 16.13 -43.47
CA LEU A 143 3.97 15.91 -42.20
C LEU A 143 5.22 16.78 -42.08
N VAL A 144 5.94 17.01 -43.18
CA VAL A 144 7.13 17.87 -43.23
C VAL A 144 6.76 19.34 -43.03
N TRP A 145 5.76 19.84 -43.77
CA TRP A 145 5.35 21.24 -43.66
C TRP A 145 4.82 21.57 -42.27
N PHE A 146 3.99 20.69 -41.72
CA PHE A 146 3.42 20.87 -40.40
C PHE A 146 4.42 20.55 -39.28
N SER A 147 5.57 19.92 -39.54
CA SER A 147 6.63 19.74 -38.53
C SER A 147 7.65 20.89 -38.51
N ILE A 148 8.02 21.46 -39.67
CA ILE A 148 9.02 22.54 -39.77
C ILE A 148 8.50 23.88 -39.24
N LEU A 149 7.25 24.23 -39.54
CA LEU A 149 6.68 25.51 -39.09
C LEU A 149 6.62 25.62 -37.55
N PRO A 150 6.11 24.61 -36.81
CA PRO A 150 6.08 24.66 -35.35
C PRO A 150 7.45 24.69 -34.71
N ILE A 151 8.45 23.94 -35.22
CA ILE A 151 9.81 23.99 -34.64
C ILE A 151 10.45 25.37 -34.83
N GLY A 152 10.23 26.02 -35.98
CA GLY A 152 10.68 27.41 -36.19
C GLY A 152 10.07 28.38 -35.19
N THR A 153 8.76 28.26 -34.93
CA THR A 153 8.09 29.07 -33.90
C THR A 153 8.50 28.68 -32.48
N HIS A 154 8.87 27.41 -32.25
CA HIS A 154 9.21 26.89 -30.93
C HIS A 154 10.43 27.59 -30.34
N PHE A 155 11.49 27.85 -31.13
CA PHE A 155 12.65 28.61 -30.68
C PHE A 155 12.28 30.00 -30.14
N GLY A 156 11.35 30.69 -30.81
CA GLY A 156 10.86 32.00 -30.33
C GLY A 156 10.03 31.89 -29.06
N ILE A 157 9.13 30.89 -28.99
CA ILE A 157 8.25 30.66 -27.84
C ILE A 157 9.06 30.26 -26.61
N VAL A 158 9.98 29.31 -26.74
CA VAL A 158 10.82 28.83 -25.62
C VAL A 158 11.76 29.92 -25.14
N TYR A 159 12.40 30.66 -26.06
CA TYR A 159 13.26 31.78 -25.68
C TYR A 159 12.47 32.85 -24.92
N GLY A 160 11.29 33.24 -25.40
CA GLY A 160 10.44 34.22 -24.73
C GLY A 160 9.96 33.74 -23.36
N LEU A 161 9.44 32.51 -23.26
CA LEU A 161 8.91 31.97 -22.00
C LEU A 161 10.01 31.68 -20.97
N VAL A 162 11.19 31.22 -21.38
CA VAL A 162 12.28 30.92 -20.44
C VAL A 162 13.03 32.20 -20.02
N ASN A 163 13.33 33.11 -20.94
CA ASN A 163 14.24 34.23 -20.67
C ASN A 163 13.55 35.58 -20.45
N TRP A 164 12.36 35.83 -21.00
CA TRP A 164 11.67 37.13 -20.88
C TRP A 164 10.55 37.13 -19.84
N THR A 165 10.20 35.97 -19.29
CA THR A 165 9.18 35.86 -18.24
C THR A 165 9.78 35.23 -16.98
N SER A 166 9.11 35.39 -15.83
CA SER A 166 9.51 34.78 -14.56
C SER A 166 9.26 33.26 -14.48
N ILE A 167 8.82 32.63 -15.58
CA ILE A 167 8.37 31.24 -15.61
C ILE A 167 9.55 30.25 -15.64
N GLY A 168 10.73 30.66 -16.14
CA GLY A 168 11.98 29.90 -16.07
C GLY A 168 11.85 28.46 -16.62
N LEU A 169 12.23 27.46 -15.81
CA LEU A 169 12.16 26.03 -16.15
C LEU A 169 10.76 25.57 -16.62
N LYS A 170 9.69 26.04 -15.96
CA LYS A 170 8.31 25.70 -16.35
C LYS A 170 7.98 26.22 -17.75
N GLY A 171 8.61 27.33 -18.15
CA GLY A 171 8.43 27.96 -19.45
C GLY A 171 8.84 27.05 -20.61
N ALA A 172 9.87 26.22 -20.40
CA ALA A 172 10.31 25.23 -21.37
C ALA A 172 9.25 24.16 -21.66
N SER A 173 8.68 23.55 -20.61
CA SER A 173 7.61 22.54 -20.75
C SER A 173 6.32 23.11 -21.38
N MET A 174 6.01 24.36 -21.06
CA MET A 174 4.85 25.07 -21.57
C MET A 174 5.02 25.41 -23.06
N ALA A 175 6.22 25.82 -23.47
CA ALA A 175 6.57 26.04 -24.87
C ALA A 175 6.42 24.76 -25.69
N ALA A 176 6.92 23.62 -25.19
CA ALA A 176 6.77 22.33 -25.87
C ALA A 176 5.30 21.96 -26.07
N SER A 177 4.48 22.12 -25.02
CA SER A 177 3.04 21.84 -25.08
C SER A 177 2.32 22.69 -26.12
N ILE A 178 2.58 24.01 -26.16
CA ILE A 178 1.99 24.92 -27.15
C ILE A 178 2.38 24.49 -28.57
N SER A 179 3.65 24.18 -28.80
CA SER A 179 4.14 23.73 -30.10
C SER A 179 3.48 22.42 -30.56
N LEU A 180 3.26 21.47 -29.66
CA LEU A 180 2.57 20.20 -29.96
C LEU A 180 1.08 20.40 -30.27
N TRP A 181 0.39 21.31 -29.58
CA TRP A 181 -1.02 21.63 -29.88
C TRP A 181 -1.18 22.34 -31.22
N MET A 182 -0.28 23.26 -31.56
CA MET A 182 -0.27 23.90 -32.89
C MET A 182 -0.13 22.85 -34.00
N LEU A 183 0.75 21.87 -33.80
CA LEU A 183 0.91 20.74 -34.71
C LEU A 183 -0.37 19.91 -34.81
N PHE A 184 -0.99 19.52 -33.68
CA PHE A 184 -2.23 18.75 -33.67
C PHE A 184 -3.34 19.42 -34.48
N ILE A 185 -3.59 20.71 -34.21
CA ILE A 185 -4.67 21.46 -34.84
C ILE A 185 -4.42 21.57 -36.34
N SER A 186 -3.18 21.84 -36.75
CA SER A 186 -2.83 21.93 -38.18
C SER A 186 -3.03 20.61 -38.93
N LEU A 187 -2.64 19.47 -38.34
CA LEU A 187 -2.83 18.15 -38.92
C LEU A 187 -4.30 17.70 -38.94
N ALA A 188 -5.07 18.00 -37.88
CA ALA A 188 -6.50 17.70 -37.82
C ALA A 188 -7.28 18.50 -38.88
N MET A 189 -6.97 19.80 -39.03
CA MET A 189 -7.53 20.62 -40.11
C MET A 189 -7.17 20.08 -41.49
N TYR A 190 -5.93 19.60 -41.67
CA TYR A 190 -5.51 18.99 -42.92
C TYR A 190 -6.35 17.75 -43.27
N ILE A 191 -6.59 16.85 -42.31
CA ILE A 191 -7.45 15.67 -42.53
C ILE A 191 -8.87 16.08 -42.91
N ALA A 192 -9.43 17.08 -42.23
CA ALA A 192 -10.80 17.52 -42.48
C ALA A 192 -10.97 18.18 -43.87
N CYS A 193 -9.95 18.89 -44.36
CA CYS A 193 -10.06 19.72 -45.57
C CYS A 193 -9.46 19.10 -46.84
N ALA A 194 -8.53 18.13 -46.72
CA ALA A 194 -7.77 17.64 -47.86
C ALA A 194 -8.61 16.73 -48.79
N LYS A 195 -8.80 17.16 -50.04
CA LYS A 195 -9.55 16.42 -51.06
C LYS A 195 -9.04 14.99 -51.30
N GLN A 196 -7.73 14.77 -51.19
CA GLN A 196 -7.12 13.46 -51.41
C GLN A 196 -7.45 12.42 -50.34
N LEU A 197 -7.92 12.85 -49.15
CA LEU A 197 -8.32 11.95 -48.07
C LEU A 197 -9.81 11.60 -48.10
N LYS A 198 -10.58 12.10 -49.07
CA LYS A 198 -12.03 11.89 -49.14
C LYS A 198 -12.46 10.43 -49.18
N HIS A 199 -11.61 9.54 -49.72
CA HIS A 199 -11.88 8.10 -49.80
C HIS A 199 -11.41 7.30 -48.57
N THR A 200 -10.56 7.89 -47.72
CA THR A 200 -10.02 7.26 -46.52
C THR A 200 -10.58 7.89 -45.24
N TRP A 201 -11.14 9.09 -45.31
CA TRP A 201 -11.78 9.82 -44.22
C TRP A 201 -13.12 10.40 -44.69
N GLU A 202 -14.23 9.79 -44.25
CA GLU A 202 -15.61 10.22 -44.56
C GLU A 202 -16.25 11.04 -43.42
N GLY A 203 -15.47 11.40 -42.40
CA GLY A 203 -15.95 12.04 -41.16
C GLY A 203 -16.17 11.03 -40.03
N PHE A 204 -16.57 11.54 -38.86
CA PHE A 204 -16.81 10.71 -37.67
C PHE A 204 -17.98 9.74 -37.88
N SER A 205 -17.77 8.47 -37.52
CA SER A 205 -18.75 7.41 -37.62
C SER A 205 -18.81 6.62 -36.31
N SER A 206 -20.03 6.32 -35.84
CA SER A 206 -20.26 5.42 -34.70
C SER A 206 -19.89 3.97 -35.01
N GLU A 207 -19.64 3.62 -36.28
CA GLU A 207 -19.11 2.31 -36.67
C GLU A 207 -17.71 2.05 -36.10
N SER A 208 -16.92 3.11 -35.87
CA SER A 208 -15.56 3.00 -35.31
C SER A 208 -15.50 2.28 -33.96
N PHE A 209 -16.56 2.36 -33.14
CA PHE A 209 -16.67 1.64 -31.86
C PHE A 209 -16.57 0.11 -32.03
N ARG A 210 -17.04 -0.43 -33.17
CA ARG A 210 -16.93 -1.88 -33.47
C ARG A 210 -15.49 -2.33 -33.72
N HIS A 211 -14.59 -1.40 -34.04
CA HIS A 211 -13.20 -1.68 -34.37
C HIS A 211 -12.22 -1.44 -33.21
N ILE A 212 -12.71 -1.00 -32.04
CA ILE A 212 -11.89 -0.76 -30.84
C ILE A 212 -11.17 -2.03 -30.40
N LEU A 213 -11.87 -3.17 -30.30
CA LEU A 213 -11.26 -4.44 -29.87
C LEU A 213 -10.23 -4.96 -30.89
N THR A 214 -10.54 -4.83 -32.18
CA THR A 214 -9.61 -5.18 -33.27
C THR A 214 -8.33 -4.34 -33.19
N PHE A 215 -8.47 -3.05 -32.92
CA PHE A 215 -7.35 -2.16 -32.71
C PHE A 215 -6.53 -2.57 -31.47
N LEU A 216 -7.16 -2.73 -30.30
CA LEU A 216 -6.48 -3.07 -29.04
C LEU A 216 -5.69 -4.39 -29.12
N LYS A 217 -6.20 -5.39 -29.86
CA LYS A 217 -5.51 -6.68 -30.07
C LYS A 217 -4.12 -6.52 -30.69
N VAL A 218 -3.96 -5.54 -31.57
CA VAL A 218 -2.67 -5.24 -32.22
C VAL A 218 -1.91 -4.17 -31.44
N ALA A 219 -2.63 -3.21 -30.85
CA ALA A 219 -2.06 -2.05 -30.17
C ALA A 219 -1.38 -2.41 -28.85
N LEU A 220 -1.98 -3.25 -28.00
CA LEU A 220 -1.40 -3.60 -26.70
C LEU A 220 -0.04 -4.33 -26.84
N PRO A 221 0.11 -5.35 -27.71
CA PRO A 221 1.43 -5.95 -27.94
C PRO A 221 2.43 -4.96 -28.55
N SER A 222 1.98 -4.04 -29.41
CA SER A 222 2.82 -2.97 -29.97
C SER A 222 3.28 -1.98 -28.89
N ALA A 223 2.39 -1.64 -27.95
CA ALA A 223 2.71 -0.83 -26.78
C ALA A 223 3.73 -1.52 -25.87
N ALA A 224 3.49 -2.78 -25.51
CA ALA A 224 4.41 -3.57 -24.70
C ALA A 224 5.79 -3.69 -25.36
N MET A 225 5.82 -3.98 -26.67
CA MET A 225 7.06 -4.03 -27.45
C MET A 225 7.86 -2.73 -27.31
N HIS A 226 7.23 -1.58 -27.53
CA HIS A 226 7.92 -0.30 -27.48
C HIS A 226 8.32 0.11 -26.05
N CYS A 227 7.43 -0.06 -25.07
CA CYS A 227 7.73 0.22 -23.66
C CYS A 227 8.90 -0.60 -23.13
N LEU A 228 8.94 -1.91 -23.40
CA LEU A 228 10.04 -2.78 -22.95
C LEU A 228 11.39 -2.37 -23.54
N GLU A 229 11.39 -1.76 -24.72
CA GLU A 229 12.60 -1.24 -25.36
C GLU A 229 13.04 0.07 -24.69
N ASP A 230 12.15 1.05 -24.62
CA ASP A 230 12.43 2.38 -24.08
C ASP A 230 12.78 2.33 -22.58
N TRP A 231 12.04 1.55 -21.79
CA TRP A 231 12.24 1.44 -20.35
C TRP A 231 13.60 0.82 -19.99
N ALA A 232 14.19 0.01 -20.87
CA ALA A 232 15.53 -0.54 -20.64
C ALA A 232 16.61 0.56 -20.67
N PHE A 233 16.48 1.54 -21.58
CA PHE A 233 17.36 2.71 -21.65
C PHE A 233 17.18 3.64 -20.43
N GLU A 234 15.95 3.84 -19.97
CA GLU A 234 15.68 4.66 -18.78
C GLU A 234 16.19 4.00 -17.49
N LEU A 235 16.11 2.66 -17.39
CA LEU A 235 16.70 1.92 -16.28
C LEU A 235 18.23 2.12 -16.20
N LEU A 236 18.93 2.26 -17.34
CA LEU A 236 20.35 2.56 -17.36
C LEU A 236 20.67 3.94 -16.78
N VAL A 237 19.85 4.95 -17.06
CA VAL A 237 20.00 6.29 -16.46
C VAL A 237 19.83 6.22 -14.94
N LEU A 238 18.85 5.45 -14.45
CA LEU A 238 18.66 5.23 -13.01
C LEU A 238 19.84 4.49 -12.38
N LEU A 239 20.37 3.44 -13.03
CA LEU A 239 21.54 2.70 -12.55
C LEU A 239 22.81 3.55 -12.54
N ALA A 240 22.96 4.49 -13.48
CA ALA A 240 24.07 5.45 -13.49
C ALA A 240 24.03 6.38 -12.27
N GLY A 241 22.84 6.73 -11.78
CA GLY A 241 22.64 7.52 -10.56
C GLY A 241 23.12 6.83 -9.27
N LEU A 242 23.29 5.52 -9.29
CA LEU A 242 23.80 4.74 -8.14
C LEU A 242 25.33 4.64 -8.11
N MET A 243 26.03 5.23 -9.09
CA MET A 243 27.49 5.18 -9.17
C MET A 243 28.17 6.18 -8.22
N PRO A 244 29.43 5.94 -7.81
CA PRO A 244 30.17 6.81 -6.89
C PRO A 244 30.26 8.28 -7.34
N ASN A 245 30.31 8.52 -8.66
CA ASN A 245 30.29 9.86 -9.26
C ASN A 245 28.96 10.10 -9.99
N SER A 246 27.84 9.96 -9.27
CA SER A 246 26.48 9.96 -9.83
C SER A 246 26.19 11.15 -10.75
N ASN A 247 26.61 12.37 -10.41
CA ASN A 247 26.42 13.55 -11.28
C ASN A 247 27.07 13.39 -12.65
N ILE A 248 28.30 12.88 -12.69
CA ILE A 248 29.08 12.71 -13.92
C ILE A 248 28.54 11.51 -14.71
N SER A 249 28.37 10.36 -14.05
CA SER A 249 27.90 9.12 -14.68
C SER A 249 26.48 9.28 -15.25
N THR A 250 25.57 9.91 -14.51
CA THR A 250 24.19 10.18 -14.97
C THR A 250 24.19 11.14 -16.15
N SER A 251 24.97 12.24 -16.08
CA SER A 251 25.08 13.19 -17.21
C SER A 251 25.64 12.52 -18.45
N LEU A 252 26.68 11.70 -18.31
CA LEU A 252 27.32 10.98 -19.41
C LEU A 252 26.36 9.97 -20.07
N ILE A 253 25.69 9.14 -19.27
CA ILE A 253 24.72 8.15 -19.78
C ILE A 253 23.52 8.87 -20.41
N ALA A 254 23.01 9.94 -19.81
CA ALA A 254 21.92 10.74 -20.39
C ALA A 254 22.33 11.40 -21.72
N MET A 255 23.56 11.88 -21.86
CA MET A 255 24.09 12.39 -23.13
C MET A 255 24.19 11.27 -24.17
N CYS A 256 24.63 10.07 -23.79
CA CYS A 256 24.65 8.90 -24.66
C CYS A 256 23.24 8.51 -25.12
N VAL A 257 22.27 8.40 -24.20
CA VAL A 257 20.86 8.10 -24.51
C VAL A 257 20.28 9.16 -25.46
N ASN A 258 20.47 10.46 -25.18
CA ASN A 258 20.00 11.53 -26.09
C ASN A 258 20.63 11.44 -27.49
N THR A 259 21.92 11.11 -27.57
CA THR A 259 22.62 10.95 -28.85
C THR A 259 22.09 9.74 -29.62
N GLU A 260 21.85 8.63 -28.92
CA GLU A 260 21.25 7.42 -29.47
C GLU A 260 19.81 7.68 -29.94
N THR A 261 18.98 8.36 -29.15
CA THR A 261 17.61 8.74 -29.54
C THR A 261 17.57 9.61 -30.80
N ILE A 262 18.51 10.54 -30.96
CA ILE A 262 18.58 11.37 -32.18
C ILE A 262 19.00 10.54 -33.38
N ALA A 263 20.01 9.68 -33.23
CA ALA A 263 20.39 8.74 -34.28
C ALA A 263 19.20 7.82 -34.64
N PHE A 264 18.44 7.38 -33.64
CA PHE A 264 17.23 6.60 -33.80
C PHE A 264 16.13 7.35 -34.56
N MET A 265 15.99 8.68 -34.44
CA MET A 265 15.01 9.41 -35.26
C MET A 265 15.27 9.28 -36.77
N PHE A 266 16.54 9.21 -37.19
CA PHE A 266 16.90 8.94 -38.58
C PHE A 266 16.57 7.51 -38.99
N THR A 267 16.87 6.53 -38.15
CA THR A 267 16.63 5.11 -38.45
C THR A 267 15.13 4.77 -38.37
N CYS A 268 14.40 5.38 -37.45
CA CYS A 268 12.95 5.30 -37.28
C CYS A 268 12.21 5.85 -38.50
N GLY A 269 12.68 6.94 -39.13
CA GLY A 269 12.11 7.42 -40.40
C GLY A 269 12.30 6.42 -41.55
N LEU A 270 13.41 5.67 -41.55
CA LEU A 270 13.63 4.57 -42.49
C LEU A 270 12.79 3.32 -42.12
N GLY A 271 12.66 3.00 -40.84
CA GLY A 271 11.79 1.94 -40.32
C GLY A 271 10.31 2.20 -40.63
N ALA A 272 9.86 3.46 -40.57
CA ALA A 272 8.54 3.88 -41.01
C ALA A 272 8.29 3.51 -42.48
N ALA A 273 9.29 3.73 -43.36
CA ALA A 273 9.19 3.30 -44.74
C ALA A 273 9.16 1.77 -44.89
N ALA A 274 9.97 1.05 -44.10
CA ALA A 274 9.97 -0.42 -44.07
C ALA A 274 8.60 -0.98 -43.67
N SER A 275 8.06 -0.50 -42.55
CA SER A 275 6.76 -0.91 -42.00
C SER A 275 5.64 -0.64 -43.01
N THR A 276 5.57 0.58 -43.57
CA THR A 276 4.58 0.94 -44.58
C THR A 276 4.70 0.06 -45.85
N ARG A 277 5.91 -0.12 -46.40
CA ARG A 277 6.09 -0.94 -47.62
C ARG A 277 5.76 -2.40 -47.35
N VAL A 278 6.23 -2.97 -46.25
CA VAL A 278 5.92 -4.34 -45.84
C VAL A 278 4.41 -4.52 -45.65
N ALA A 279 3.76 -3.65 -44.90
CA ALA A 279 2.32 -3.71 -44.66
C ALA A 279 1.52 -3.59 -45.96
N ASN A 280 1.88 -2.63 -46.84
CA ASN A 280 1.19 -2.42 -48.11
C ASN A 280 1.36 -3.62 -49.06
N GLU A 281 2.57 -4.18 -49.19
CA GLU A 281 2.80 -5.35 -50.05
C GLU A 281 2.13 -6.61 -49.49
N LEU A 282 2.10 -6.79 -48.16
CA LEU A 282 1.37 -7.88 -47.51
C LEU A 282 -0.14 -7.76 -47.70
N GLY A 283 -0.70 -6.56 -47.50
CA GLY A 283 -2.10 -6.24 -47.77
C GLY A 283 -2.49 -6.48 -49.23
N GLY A 284 -1.55 -6.24 -50.15
CA GLY A 284 -1.69 -6.54 -51.58
C GLY A 284 -1.47 -8.01 -51.95
N GLY A 285 -1.19 -8.90 -50.99
CA GLY A 285 -0.99 -10.33 -51.19
C GLY A 285 0.39 -10.72 -51.75
N ASN A 286 1.39 -9.85 -51.65
CA ASN A 286 2.73 -10.02 -52.25
C ASN A 286 3.85 -10.20 -51.19
N PRO A 287 3.95 -11.35 -50.51
CA PRO A 287 4.92 -11.56 -49.43
C PRO A 287 6.38 -11.50 -49.90
N GLU A 288 6.68 -11.89 -51.13
CA GLU A 288 8.05 -11.80 -51.67
C GLU A 288 8.48 -10.35 -51.91
N LYS A 289 7.56 -9.48 -52.36
CA LYS A 289 7.83 -8.04 -52.46
C LYS A 289 8.03 -7.41 -51.08
N ALA A 290 7.27 -7.86 -50.08
CA ALA A 290 7.45 -7.41 -48.70
C ALA A 290 8.83 -7.79 -48.14
N LYS A 291 9.32 -9.01 -48.40
CA LYS A 291 10.70 -9.42 -48.06
C LYS A 291 11.76 -8.59 -48.78
N ASN A 292 11.59 -8.34 -50.08
CA ASN A 292 12.49 -7.49 -50.85
C ASN A 292 12.54 -6.07 -50.29
N ALA A 293 11.38 -5.51 -49.90
CA ALA A 293 11.29 -4.22 -49.25
C ALA A 293 12.08 -4.19 -47.94
N MET A 294 11.92 -5.19 -47.05
CA MET A 294 12.71 -5.32 -45.83
C MET A 294 14.22 -5.34 -46.10
N VAL A 295 14.68 -6.20 -47.02
CA VAL A 295 16.10 -6.35 -47.35
C VAL A 295 16.67 -5.04 -47.91
N MET A 296 15.89 -4.33 -48.73
CA MET A 296 16.27 -3.04 -49.29
C MET A 296 16.42 -1.99 -48.17
N THR A 297 15.50 -1.95 -47.21
CA THR A 297 15.59 -1.05 -46.06
C THR A 297 16.81 -1.33 -45.19
N LEU A 298 17.10 -2.61 -44.89
CA LEU A 298 18.30 -3.01 -44.14
C LEU A 298 19.60 -2.49 -44.81
N LYS A 299 19.70 -2.57 -46.14
CA LYS A 299 20.85 -2.02 -46.89
C LYS A 299 20.95 -0.50 -46.78
N LEU A 300 19.83 0.21 -46.87
CA LEU A 300 19.79 1.67 -46.71
C LEU A 300 20.19 2.10 -45.29
N SER A 301 19.80 1.33 -44.28
CA SER A 301 20.18 1.58 -42.88
C SER A 301 21.67 1.42 -42.66
N THR A 302 22.32 0.39 -43.23
CA THR A 302 23.77 0.25 -43.14
C THR A 302 24.48 1.52 -43.63
N VAL A 303 24.04 2.09 -44.76
CA VAL A 303 24.62 3.34 -45.30
C VAL A 303 24.36 4.53 -44.38
N LEU A 304 23.13 4.65 -43.86
CA LEU A 304 22.75 5.74 -42.96
C LEU A 304 23.52 5.69 -41.64
N THR A 305 23.64 4.53 -41.01
CA THR A 305 24.41 4.31 -39.79
C THR A 305 25.88 4.63 -39.99
N LEU A 306 26.48 4.27 -41.13
CA LEU A 306 27.86 4.65 -41.44
C LEU A 306 28.03 6.18 -41.52
N ALA A 307 27.06 6.88 -42.14
CA ALA A 307 27.07 8.33 -42.21
C ALA A 307 26.94 8.99 -40.83
N ILE A 308 26.03 8.50 -39.98
CA ILE A 308 25.85 8.97 -38.59
C ILE A 308 27.12 8.71 -37.77
N GLY A 309 27.71 7.52 -37.88
CA GLY A 309 28.96 7.18 -37.21
C GLY A 309 30.11 8.10 -37.59
N LEU A 310 30.27 8.42 -38.88
CA LEU A 310 31.26 9.38 -39.35
C LEU A 310 30.99 10.79 -38.78
N ALA A 311 29.74 11.24 -38.78
CA ALA A 311 29.36 12.52 -38.21
C ALA A 311 29.69 12.62 -36.71
N LEU A 312 29.46 11.54 -35.94
CA LEU A 312 29.83 11.49 -34.52
C LEU A 312 31.35 11.49 -34.32
N VAL A 313 32.11 10.72 -35.10
CA VAL A 313 33.58 10.68 -35.00
C VAL A 313 34.17 12.09 -35.16
N PHE A 314 33.74 12.84 -36.18
CA PHE A 314 34.29 14.17 -36.45
C PHE A 314 33.62 15.30 -35.65
N GLY A 315 32.35 15.13 -35.24
CA GLY A 315 31.51 16.19 -34.67
C GLY A 315 31.23 16.08 -33.16
N HIS A 316 31.64 14.99 -32.48
CA HIS A 316 31.28 14.74 -31.07
C HIS A 316 31.60 15.90 -30.12
N LYS A 317 32.67 16.66 -30.36
CA LYS A 317 33.03 17.81 -29.51
C LYS A 317 32.00 18.92 -29.58
N ILE A 318 31.59 19.30 -30.80
CA ILE A 318 30.56 20.33 -31.03
C ILE A 318 29.21 19.85 -30.50
N TRP A 319 28.90 18.58 -30.73
CA TRP A 319 27.69 17.96 -30.22
C TRP A 319 27.59 18.05 -28.69
N ALA A 320 28.65 17.66 -27.99
CA ALA A 320 28.67 17.63 -26.54
C ALA A 320 28.59 19.03 -25.89
N THR A 321 29.10 20.08 -26.55
CA THR A 321 29.00 21.47 -26.05
C THR A 321 27.58 22.04 -26.07
N PHE A 322 26.63 21.43 -26.77
CA PHE A 322 25.22 21.84 -26.65
C PHE A 322 24.57 21.42 -25.32
N PHE A 323 25.20 20.51 -24.56
CA PHE A 323 24.67 19.98 -23.30
C PHE A 323 25.41 20.50 -22.08
N THR A 324 26.72 20.73 -22.17
CA THR A 324 27.54 21.13 -21.01
C THR A 324 28.81 21.87 -21.41
N ASP A 325 29.21 22.81 -20.55
CA ASP A 325 30.50 23.52 -20.61
C ASP A 325 31.61 22.80 -19.80
N SER A 326 31.31 21.67 -19.15
CA SER A 326 32.26 20.94 -18.31
C SER A 326 33.30 20.17 -19.11
N SER A 327 34.56 20.57 -19.01
CA SER A 327 35.69 19.92 -19.71
C SER A 327 35.88 18.45 -19.33
N LEU A 328 35.50 18.05 -18.11
CA LEU A 328 35.58 16.67 -17.64
C LEU A 328 34.55 15.77 -18.35
N ILE A 329 33.30 16.23 -18.45
CA ILE A 329 32.22 15.48 -19.12
C ILE A 329 32.49 15.38 -20.63
N LEU A 330 32.98 16.46 -21.26
CA LEU A 330 33.38 16.47 -22.67
C LEU A 330 34.45 15.41 -22.98
N HIS A 331 35.48 15.29 -22.13
CA HIS A 331 36.53 14.28 -22.31
C HIS A 331 36.01 12.85 -22.11
N GLN A 332 35.15 12.63 -21.10
CA GLN A 332 34.57 11.32 -20.86
C GLN A 332 33.64 10.88 -21.99
N PHE A 333 32.78 11.77 -22.49
CA PHE A 333 31.91 11.51 -23.65
C PHE A 333 32.70 11.08 -24.89
N ALA A 334 33.81 11.76 -25.19
CA ALA A 334 34.70 11.38 -26.29
C ALA A 334 35.21 9.92 -26.16
N SER A 335 35.43 9.42 -24.93
CA SER A 335 35.90 8.06 -24.69
C SER A 335 34.83 6.97 -24.89
N VAL A 336 33.55 7.32 -24.94
CA VAL A 336 32.42 6.39 -25.12
C VAL A 336 31.91 6.34 -26.57
N ILE A 337 32.34 7.27 -27.43
CA ILE A 337 31.94 7.34 -28.85
C ILE A 337 32.04 6.01 -29.60
N PRO A 338 33.10 5.19 -29.46
CA PRO A 338 33.16 3.90 -30.16
C PRO A 338 32.03 2.94 -29.75
N LEU A 339 31.68 2.89 -28.46
CA LEU A 339 30.57 2.07 -27.96
C LEU A 339 29.23 2.61 -28.47
N LEU A 340 29.08 3.93 -28.52
CA LEU A 340 27.88 4.59 -29.02
C LEU A 340 27.64 4.34 -30.52
N ILE A 341 28.69 4.30 -31.33
CA ILE A 341 28.57 3.95 -32.76
C ILE A 341 28.14 2.49 -32.92
N ILE A 342 28.62 1.59 -32.06
CA ILE A 342 28.23 0.18 -32.06
C ILE A 342 26.76 0.03 -31.63
N SER A 343 26.32 0.73 -30.57
CA SER A 343 24.91 0.68 -30.15
C SER A 343 24.00 1.21 -31.25
N ILE A 344 24.29 2.38 -31.84
CA ILE A 344 23.55 2.95 -32.97
C ILE A 344 23.49 1.98 -34.17
N ALA A 345 24.55 1.21 -34.43
CA ALA A 345 24.54 0.24 -35.51
C ALA A 345 23.60 -0.94 -35.26
N PHE A 346 23.62 -1.52 -34.06
CA PHE A 346 22.69 -2.59 -33.71
C PHE A 346 21.27 -2.08 -33.55
N ASP A 347 21.10 -0.88 -32.99
CA ASP A 347 19.80 -0.23 -32.81
C ASP A 347 19.13 0.10 -34.16
N SER A 348 19.89 0.62 -35.12
CA SER A 348 19.41 0.83 -36.50
C SER A 348 18.94 -0.48 -37.15
N PHE A 349 19.69 -1.56 -36.96
CA PHE A 349 19.38 -2.86 -37.54
C PHE A 349 18.14 -3.49 -36.90
N GLN A 350 18.09 -3.54 -35.57
CA GLN A 350 16.93 -4.08 -34.85
C GLN A 350 15.69 -3.20 -35.10
N GLY A 351 15.83 -1.87 -35.14
CA GLY A 351 14.72 -0.94 -35.30
C GLY A 351 13.96 -1.15 -36.61
N ILE A 352 14.67 -1.53 -37.69
CA ILE A 352 14.03 -1.93 -38.95
C ILE A 352 13.29 -3.26 -38.80
N LEU A 353 13.88 -4.25 -38.15
CA LEU A 353 13.24 -5.56 -37.95
C LEU A 353 12.01 -5.44 -37.04
N SER A 354 12.09 -4.58 -36.04
CA SER A 354 10.99 -4.14 -35.18
C SER A 354 9.88 -3.47 -36.00
N ALA A 355 10.24 -2.58 -36.93
CA ALA A 355 9.28 -1.97 -37.85
C ALA A 355 8.65 -2.98 -38.83
N VAL A 356 9.42 -3.95 -39.32
CA VAL A 356 8.92 -5.07 -40.13
C VAL A 356 7.95 -5.93 -39.33
N ALA A 357 8.26 -6.22 -38.05
CA ALA A 357 7.34 -6.93 -37.17
C ALA A 357 6.01 -6.18 -37.01
N ARG A 358 6.03 -4.85 -36.90
CA ARG A 358 4.80 -4.03 -36.94
C ARG A 358 4.09 -4.12 -38.29
N GLY A 359 4.79 -3.98 -39.41
CA GLY A 359 4.19 -4.13 -40.75
C GLY A 359 3.55 -5.51 -40.99
N CYS A 360 4.11 -6.56 -40.41
CA CYS A 360 3.62 -7.94 -40.50
C CYS A 360 2.49 -8.27 -39.51
N GLY A 361 2.30 -7.49 -38.43
CA GLY A 361 1.38 -7.85 -37.34
C GLY A 361 1.96 -8.83 -36.31
N TRP A 362 3.29 -8.88 -36.16
CA TRP A 362 4.03 -9.77 -35.26
C TRP A 362 4.47 -9.10 -33.95
N GLN A 363 3.85 -8.00 -33.55
CA GLN A 363 4.26 -7.20 -32.39
C GLN A 363 4.30 -8.02 -31.09
N HIS A 364 3.39 -9.00 -30.94
CA HIS A 364 3.39 -9.90 -29.79
C HIS A 364 4.69 -10.73 -29.66
N LEU A 365 5.27 -11.19 -30.77
CA LEU A 365 6.54 -11.91 -30.73
C LEU A 365 7.68 -10.94 -30.39
N ALA A 366 7.67 -9.76 -31.01
CA ALA A 366 8.69 -8.76 -30.74
C ALA A 366 8.67 -8.29 -29.27
N ALA A 367 7.49 -8.16 -28.65
CA ALA A 367 7.38 -7.87 -27.23
C ALA A 367 8.06 -8.95 -26.34
N TRP A 368 7.85 -10.24 -26.65
CA TRP A 368 8.53 -11.32 -25.92
C TRP A 368 10.05 -11.34 -26.15
N VAL A 369 10.48 -11.02 -27.38
CA VAL A 369 11.91 -10.86 -27.68
C VAL A 369 12.49 -9.73 -26.84
N ASN A 370 11.87 -8.54 -26.84
CA ASN A 370 12.33 -7.38 -26.08
C ASN A 370 12.43 -7.70 -24.58
N LEU A 371 11.42 -8.37 -24.00
CA LEU A 371 11.46 -8.80 -22.60
C LEU A 371 12.68 -9.70 -22.33
N GLY A 372 12.89 -10.72 -23.16
CA GLY A 372 14.01 -11.65 -22.98
C GLY A 372 15.38 -11.01 -23.16
N THR A 373 15.56 -10.21 -24.22
CA THR A 373 16.88 -9.70 -24.60
C THR A 373 17.30 -8.49 -23.78
N TYR A 374 16.39 -7.58 -23.43
CA TYR A 374 16.75 -6.45 -22.57
C TYR A 374 16.80 -6.84 -21.09
N TYR A 375 15.78 -7.51 -20.57
CA TYR A 375 15.65 -7.68 -19.11
C TYR A 375 16.30 -8.95 -18.57
N PHE A 376 16.38 -10.03 -19.35
CA PHE A 376 17.05 -11.27 -18.90
C PHE A 376 18.48 -11.41 -19.40
N ILE A 377 18.90 -10.60 -20.38
CA ILE A 377 20.27 -10.62 -20.91
C ILE A 377 20.96 -9.27 -20.72
N GLY A 378 20.43 -8.20 -21.33
CA GLY A 378 21.07 -6.88 -21.37
C GLY A 378 21.31 -6.26 -20.00
N ILE A 379 20.26 -6.09 -19.19
CA ILE A 379 20.32 -5.47 -17.86
C ILE A 379 21.20 -6.30 -16.88
N PRO A 380 21.09 -7.64 -16.80
CA PRO A 380 22.03 -8.42 -15.99
C PRO A 380 23.49 -8.24 -16.40
N ILE A 381 23.81 -8.22 -17.70
CA ILE A 381 25.17 -7.95 -18.19
C ILE A 381 25.59 -6.52 -17.87
N ALA A 382 24.68 -5.54 -17.96
CA ALA A 382 24.92 -4.15 -17.59
C ALA A 382 25.29 -4.04 -16.10
N CYS A 383 24.50 -4.65 -15.21
CA CYS A 383 24.76 -4.64 -13.77
C CYS A 383 26.08 -5.36 -13.42
N LEU A 384 26.34 -6.53 -14.01
CA LEU A 384 27.58 -7.27 -13.82
C LEU A 384 28.79 -6.45 -14.27
N SER A 385 28.74 -5.89 -15.48
CA SER A 385 29.87 -5.14 -16.06
C SER A 385 30.06 -3.78 -15.39
N GLY A 386 28.96 -3.09 -15.06
CA GLY A 386 28.96 -1.77 -14.45
C GLY A 386 29.44 -1.79 -12.99
N PHE A 387 28.89 -2.67 -12.16
CA PHE A 387 29.15 -2.68 -10.72
C PHE A 387 30.20 -3.70 -10.29
N VAL A 388 30.16 -4.94 -10.83
CA VAL A 388 31.06 -6.02 -10.38
C VAL A 388 32.43 -5.92 -11.06
N LEU A 389 32.46 -5.72 -12.38
CA LEU A 389 33.71 -5.54 -13.13
C LEU A 389 34.27 -4.12 -13.04
N GLN A 390 33.56 -3.21 -12.35
CA GLN A 390 33.94 -1.81 -12.16
C GLN A 390 34.25 -1.06 -13.48
N LEU A 391 33.53 -1.42 -14.55
CA LEU A 391 33.58 -0.67 -15.81
C LEU A 391 32.60 0.51 -15.82
N TYR A 392 31.80 0.67 -14.75
CA TYR A 392 30.89 1.78 -14.50
C TYR A 392 29.99 2.11 -15.71
N ASP A 393 30.01 3.35 -16.19
CA ASP A 393 29.22 3.87 -17.32
C ASP A 393 29.45 3.05 -18.60
N LYS A 394 30.70 2.66 -18.89
CA LYS A 394 31.02 1.81 -20.04
C LYS A 394 30.46 0.40 -19.87
N GLY A 395 30.50 -0.13 -18.65
CA GLY A 395 29.93 -1.44 -18.32
C GLY A 395 28.42 -1.48 -18.52
N LEU A 396 27.72 -0.43 -18.08
CA LEU A 396 26.29 -0.26 -18.31
C LEU A 396 25.96 -0.25 -19.82
N TRP A 397 26.71 0.53 -20.61
CA TRP A 397 26.50 0.63 -22.05
C TRP A 397 26.83 -0.68 -22.81
N ILE A 398 27.81 -1.46 -22.34
CA ILE A 398 28.09 -2.78 -22.92
C ILE A 398 26.89 -3.72 -22.75
N GLY A 399 26.20 -3.67 -21.60
CA GLY A 399 25.00 -4.47 -21.38
C GLY A 399 23.86 -4.14 -22.36
N ILE A 400 23.62 -2.85 -22.66
CA ILE A 400 22.59 -2.47 -23.63
C ILE A 400 22.94 -2.92 -25.05
N ILE A 401 24.22 -2.82 -25.43
CA ILE A 401 24.73 -3.34 -26.72
C ILE A 401 24.46 -4.84 -26.86
N CYS A 402 24.68 -5.62 -25.78
CA CYS A 402 24.34 -7.04 -25.79
C CYS A 402 22.84 -7.27 -25.99
N GLY A 403 21.98 -6.52 -25.30
CA GLY A 403 20.52 -6.59 -25.47
C GLY A 403 20.10 -6.33 -26.92
N LEU A 404 20.58 -5.24 -27.52
CA LEU A 404 20.34 -4.86 -28.91
C LEU A 404 20.79 -5.94 -29.91
N PHE A 405 21.99 -6.50 -29.70
CA PHE A 405 22.53 -7.55 -30.57
C PHE A 405 21.66 -8.82 -30.57
N PHE A 406 21.27 -9.30 -29.38
CA PHE A 406 20.43 -10.49 -29.27
C PHE A 406 19.01 -10.24 -29.79
N GLN A 407 18.45 -9.06 -29.55
CA GLN A 407 17.15 -8.65 -30.07
C GLN A 407 17.14 -8.66 -31.60
N GLY A 408 18.10 -7.98 -32.23
CA GLY A 408 18.22 -7.93 -33.69
C GLY A 408 18.41 -9.32 -34.30
N THR A 409 19.20 -10.18 -33.67
CA THR A 409 19.41 -11.57 -34.11
C THR A 409 18.14 -12.40 -34.02
N ALA A 410 17.38 -12.28 -32.93
CA ALA A 410 16.12 -12.99 -32.73
C ALA A 410 15.04 -12.53 -33.71
N LEU A 411 14.88 -11.22 -33.90
CA LEU A 411 13.92 -10.66 -34.86
C LEU A 411 14.27 -11.01 -36.31
N LEU A 412 15.57 -11.02 -36.66
CA LEU A 412 16.02 -11.46 -37.98
C LEU A 412 15.69 -12.93 -38.20
N SER A 413 15.92 -13.77 -37.19
CA SER A 413 15.58 -15.20 -37.26
C SER A 413 14.08 -15.41 -37.47
N ILE A 414 13.23 -14.66 -36.75
CA ILE A 414 11.78 -14.68 -36.96
C ILE A 414 11.43 -14.26 -38.39
N ALA A 415 12.04 -13.18 -38.91
CA ALA A 415 11.76 -12.68 -40.25
C ALA A 415 12.18 -13.64 -41.37
N LEU A 416 13.27 -14.39 -41.17
CA LEU A 416 13.78 -15.35 -42.16
C LEU A 416 13.04 -16.69 -42.15
N PHE A 417 12.73 -17.23 -40.98
CA PHE A 417 12.21 -18.59 -40.86
C PHE A 417 10.69 -18.67 -40.78
N ARG A 418 10.00 -17.59 -40.38
CA ARG A 418 8.54 -17.60 -40.28
C ARG A 418 7.90 -17.41 -41.66
N PRO A 419 6.85 -18.17 -42.00
CA PRO A 419 6.05 -17.86 -43.19
C PRO A 419 5.38 -16.49 -43.02
N TRP A 420 5.55 -15.62 -44.01
CA TRP A 420 4.94 -14.29 -44.00
C TRP A 420 3.42 -14.43 -44.23
N PRO A 421 2.58 -13.83 -43.38
CA PRO A 421 1.14 -14.03 -43.42
C PRO A 421 0.55 -13.51 -44.73
N LYS A 422 -0.45 -14.20 -45.28
CA LYS A 422 -1.30 -13.62 -46.33
C LYS A 422 -2.37 -12.77 -45.66
N PHE A 423 -2.67 -11.61 -46.24
CA PHE A 423 -3.69 -10.70 -45.70
C PHE A 423 -5.04 -11.41 -45.62
N ASP A 424 -5.52 -11.63 -44.41
CA ASP A 424 -6.80 -12.26 -44.15
C ASP A 424 -7.68 -11.29 -43.34
N LEU A 425 -8.65 -10.70 -44.03
CA LEU A 425 -9.69 -9.83 -43.47
C LEU A 425 -10.83 -10.65 -42.84
N SER A 426 -10.75 -11.99 -42.79
CA SER A 426 -11.85 -12.83 -42.29
C SER A 426 -12.10 -12.60 -40.80
N VAL A 427 -13.00 -11.64 -40.59
CA VAL A 427 -13.77 -11.38 -39.37
C VAL A 427 -14.36 -12.68 -38.83
N GLU A 428 -14.68 -13.68 -39.65
CA GLU A 428 -15.29 -14.92 -39.18
C GLU A 428 -14.37 -15.80 -38.35
N SER A 429 -13.07 -15.97 -38.63
CA SER A 429 -12.25 -16.87 -37.78
C SER A 429 -11.89 -16.24 -36.44
N ALA A 430 -11.75 -14.92 -36.39
CA ALA A 430 -11.33 -14.18 -35.19
C ALA A 430 -12.50 -13.64 -34.39
N MET A 431 -13.63 -13.33 -35.02
CA MET A 431 -14.90 -13.04 -34.38
C MET A 431 -15.62 -14.35 -34.05
N ASP A 432 -15.46 -15.46 -34.78
CA ASP A 432 -15.78 -16.77 -34.18
C ASP A 432 -14.77 -17.07 -33.10
N PHE A 433 -13.45 -16.83 -33.19
CA PHE A 433 -12.58 -17.12 -32.05
C PHE A 433 -12.88 -16.22 -30.84
N PHE A 434 -13.21 -14.93 -31.01
CA PHE A 434 -13.53 -14.03 -29.92
C PHE A 434 -14.99 -14.06 -29.49
N LEU A 435 -15.97 -14.34 -30.36
CA LEU A 435 -17.37 -14.61 -30.00
C LEU A 435 -17.53 -16.05 -29.56
N THR A 436 -16.81 -17.04 -30.06
CA THR A 436 -16.82 -18.39 -29.47
C THR A 436 -16.00 -18.42 -28.19
N LYS A 437 -15.02 -17.52 -28.00
CA LYS A 437 -14.35 -17.35 -26.69
C LYS A 437 -15.10 -16.40 -25.77
N MET A 438 -15.78 -15.36 -26.25
CA MET A 438 -16.65 -14.50 -25.45
C MET A 438 -18.00 -15.14 -25.21
N ASP A 439 -18.59 -15.88 -26.14
CA ASP A 439 -19.71 -16.81 -25.89
C ASP A 439 -19.20 -17.97 -25.07
N GLN A 440 -17.99 -18.52 -25.21
CA GLN A 440 -17.51 -19.46 -24.18
C GLN A 440 -17.34 -18.77 -22.83
N LEU A 441 -16.94 -17.51 -22.74
CA LEU A 441 -16.77 -16.81 -21.47
C LEU A 441 -18.12 -16.33 -20.91
N LEU A 442 -19.08 -15.94 -21.75
CA LEU A 442 -20.44 -15.48 -21.42
C LEU A 442 -21.38 -16.67 -21.23
N ASP A 443 -21.27 -17.75 -22.00
CA ASP A 443 -21.91 -19.05 -21.73
C ASP A 443 -21.25 -19.72 -20.55
N ASN A 444 -19.93 -19.62 -20.32
CA ASN A 444 -19.37 -20.08 -19.04
C ASN A 444 -19.88 -19.23 -17.90
N HIS A 445 -19.99 -17.90 -18.04
CA HIS A 445 -20.53 -17.04 -16.98
C HIS A 445 -22.01 -17.34 -16.74
N ARG A 446 -22.84 -17.41 -17.80
CA ARG A 446 -24.27 -17.74 -17.73
C ARG A 446 -24.51 -19.18 -17.26
N SER A 447 -23.67 -20.13 -17.66
CA SER A 447 -23.68 -21.52 -17.18
C SER A 447 -23.26 -21.58 -15.72
N ILE A 448 -22.23 -20.83 -15.29
CA ILE A 448 -21.79 -20.77 -13.90
C ILE A 448 -22.89 -20.13 -13.05
N ASP A 449 -23.49 -19.02 -13.46
CA ASP A 449 -24.61 -18.39 -12.77
C ASP A 449 -25.81 -19.34 -12.69
N GLN A 450 -26.10 -20.07 -13.76
CA GLN A 450 -27.16 -21.08 -13.76
C GLN A 450 -26.85 -22.26 -12.83
N HIS A 451 -25.59 -22.73 -12.78
CA HIS A 451 -25.16 -23.79 -11.86
C HIS A 451 -25.13 -23.31 -10.40
N VAL A 452 -24.68 -22.08 -10.13
CA VAL A 452 -24.71 -21.48 -8.80
C VAL A 452 -26.15 -21.30 -8.33
N ASN A 453 -27.05 -20.84 -9.20
CA ASN A 453 -28.47 -20.73 -8.87
C ASN A 453 -29.12 -22.11 -8.64
N ASP A 454 -28.75 -23.12 -9.42
CA ASP A 454 -29.21 -24.51 -9.20
C ASP A 454 -28.69 -25.08 -7.88
N LEU A 455 -27.42 -24.84 -7.55
CA LEU A 455 -26.82 -25.21 -6.26
C LEU A 455 -27.54 -24.55 -5.08
N LYS A 456 -27.77 -23.23 -5.16
CA LYS A 456 -28.52 -22.48 -4.12
C LYS A 456 -29.94 -23.03 -3.94
N ARG A 457 -30.61 -23.40 -5.04
CA ARG A 457 -31.94 -24.02 -4.99
C ARG A 457 -31.91 -25.39 -4.31
N LYS A 458 -30.96 -26.26 -4.68
CA LYS A 458 -30.83 -27.61 -4.10
C LYS A 458 -30.42 -27.58 -2.63
N ILE A 459 -29.56 -26.65 -2.22
CA ILE A 459 -29.23 -26.45 -0.81
C ILE A 459 -30.44 -26.01 -0.02
N LYS A 460 -31.27 -25.13 -0.57
CA LYS A 460 -32.53 -24.74 0.07
C LYS A 460 -33.47 -25.94 0.26
N GLU A 461 -33.53 -26.85 -0.72
CA GLU A 461 -34.28 -28.11 -0.60
C GLU A 461 -33.68 -29.04 0.46
N LEU A 462 -32.36 -29.22 0.48
CA LEU A 462 -31.65 -30.03 1.47
C LEU A 462 -31.84 -29.50 2.90
N ASN A 463 -31.78 -28.19 3.09
CA ASN A 463 -32.01 -27.56 4.39
C ASN A 463 -33.47 -27.70 4.84
N GLY A 464 -34.44 -27.63 3.92
CA GLY A 464 -35.82 -27.97 4.25
C GLY A 464 -35.97 -29.42 4.74
N LEU A 465 -35.28 -30.38 4.10
CA LEU A 465 -35.28 -31.77 4.54
C LEU A 465 -34.56 -31.98 5.88
N LYS A 466 -33.52 -31.19 6.14
CA LYS A 466 -32.83 -31.15 7.44
C LYS A 466 -33.77 -30.65 8.53
N ASP A 467 -34.45 -29.53 8.31
CA ASP A 467 -35.40 -28.96 9.28
C ASP A 467 -36.55 -29.94 9.59
N ASP A 468 -37.05 -30.65 8.58
CA ASP A 468 -38.05 -31.71 8.75
C ASP A 468 -37.51 -32.89 9.58
N ALA A 469 -36.25 -33.30 9.34
CA ALA A 469 -35.59 -34.37 10.08
C ALA A 469 -35.31 -33.97 11.53
N GLU A 470 -34.86 -32.74 11.78
CA GLU A 470 -34.61 -32.19 13.11
C GLU A 470 -35.91 -31.99 13.89
N SER A 471 -36.99 -31.58 13.22
CA SER A 471 -38.32 -31.50 13.82
C SER A 471 -38.83 -32.88 14.24
N LYS A 472 -38.67 -33.91 13.41
CA LYS A 472 -38.99 -35.30 13.80
C LYS A 472 -38.08 -35.83 14.90
N MET A 473 -36.79 -35.47 14.87
CA MET A 473 -35.82 -35.81 15.90
C MET A 473 -36.24 -35.25 17.27
N SER A 474 -36.63 -33.97 17.33
CA SER A 474 -37.09 -33.35 18.58
C SER A 474 -38.40 -33.97 19.11
N ALA A 475 -39.26 -34.48 18.22
CA ALA A 475 -40.48 -35.20 18.61
C ALA A 475 -40.23 -36.64 19.10
N GLU A 476 -39.18 -37.33 18.60
CA GLU A 476 -38.87 -38.72 18.96
C GLU A 476 -37.81 -38.87 20.07
N LEU A 477 -36.99 -37.85 20.35
CA LEU A 477 -35.97 -37.90 21.40
C LEU A 477 -36.60 -37.92 22.80
N ARG A 478 -36.47 -39.05 23.49
CA ARG A 478 -36.67 -39.19 24.94
C ARG A 478 -35.32 -39.51 25.59
N PRO A 479 -35.13 -39.30 26.91
CA PRO A 479 -33.84 -39.49 27.59
C PRO A 479 -33.20 -40.88 27.41
N ALA A 480 -33.97 -41.90 27.03
CA ALA A 480 -33.51 -43.27 26.83
C ALA A 480 -33.26 -43.65 25.35
N LYS A 481 -33.39 -42.73 24.39
CA LYS A 481 -33.32 -42.99 22.95
C LYS A 481 -32.27 -42.11 22.25
N LYS A 482 -31.33 -42.74 21.55
CA LYS A 482 -30.22 -42.17 20.78
C LYS A 482 -30.52 -42.20 19.29
N LEU A 483 -30.13 -41.15 18.57
CA LEU A 483 -30.30 -41.06 17.13
C LEU A 483 -29.57 -42.19 16.40
N LYS A 484 -30.17 -42.76 15.35
CA LYS A 484 -29.48 -43.71 14.48
C LYS A 484 -28.25 -43.04 13.87
N THR A 485 -27.13 -43.76 13.85
CA THR A 485 -25.84 -43.26 13.36
C THR A 485 -25.91 -42.77 11.91
N GLU A 486 -26.74 -43.41 11.07
CA GLU A 486 -26.95 -42.98 9.67
C GLU A 486 -27.58 -41.58 9.57
N VAL A 487 -28.49 -41.21 10.48
CA VAL A 487 -29.13 -39.89 10.51
C VAL A 487 -28.17 -38.84 11.04
N GLN A 488 -27.34 -39.20 12.04
CA GLN A 488 -26.33 -38.31 12.59
C GLN A 488 -25.24 -37.98 11.57
N ILE A 489 -24.74 -38.99 10.84
CA ILE A 489 -23.76 -38.80 9.76
C ILE A 489 -24.36 -37.92 8.65
N TRP A 490 -25.63 -38.15 8.31
CA TRP A 490 -26.30 -37.35 7.30
C TRP A 490 -26.39 -35.87 7.71
N LEU A 491 -26.81 -35.55 8.94
CA LEU A 491 -26.88 -34.17 9.44
C LEU A 491 -25.51 -33.47 9.47
N GLU A 492 -24.46 -34.18 9.88
CA GLU A 492 -23.08 -33.66 9.89
C GLU A 492 -22.58 -33.35 8.47
N ASN A 493 -22.88 -34.22 7.50
CA ASN A 493 -22.53 -33.97 6.10
C ASN A 493 -23.29 -32.78 5.50
N VAL A 494 -24.55 -32.53 5.91
CA VAL A 494 -25.32 -31.35 5.48
C VAL A 494 -24.69 -30.06 6.03
N GLU A 495 -24.28 -30.04 7.30
CA GLU A 495 -23.58 -28.90 7.92
C GLU A 495 -22.26 -28.57 7.21
N ILE A 496 -21.44 -29.60 6.93
CA ILE A 496 -20.17 -29.44 6.21
C ILE A 496 -20.41 -28.81 4.84
N ILE A 497 -21.35 -29.34 4.06
CA ILE A 497 -21.63 -28.83 2.73
C ILE A 497 -22.17 -27.39 2.76
N ASN A 498 -23.00 -27.03 3.74
CA ASN A 498 -23.47 -25.66 3.91
C ASN A 498 -22.31 -24.69 4.14
N GLY A 499 -21.38 -25.02 5.06
CA GLY A 499 -20.21 -24.17 5.33
C GLY A 499 -19.28 -24.03 4.12
N GLU A 500 -19.12 -25.10 3.33
CA GLU A 500 -18.33 -25.04 2.09
C GLU A 500 -18.98 -24.17 1.00
N VAL A 501 -20.31 -24.11 0.96
CA VAL A 501 -21.03 -23.28 -0.03
C VAL A 501 -21.05 -21.81 0.38
N GLU A 502 -21.13 -21.49 1.66
CA GLU A 502 -21.00 -20.10 2.14
C GLU A 502 -19.62 -19.51 1.81
N ASN A 503 -18.56 -20.31 1.95
CA ASN A 503 -17.21 -19.93 1.53
C ASN A 503 -17.13 -19.69 0.01
N LEU A 504 -17.82 -20.52 -0.79
CA LEU A 504 -17.94 -20.30 -2.24
C LEU A 504 -18.66 -19.00 -2.59
N ASP A 505 -19.70 -18.59 -1.85
CA ASP A 505 -20.44 -17.34 -2.08
C ASP A 505 -19.58 -16.10 -1.75
N GLY A 506 -18.74 -16.17 -0.71
CA GLY A 506 -17.78 -15.11 -0.37
C GLY A 506 -16.73 -14.85 -1.47
N ARG A 507 -16.30 -15.91 -2.17
CA ARG A 507 -15.33 -15.81 -3.27
C ARG A 507 -15.89 -15.20 -4.55
N ILE A 508 -17.21 -15.06 -4.69
CA ILE A 508 -17.88 -14.46 -5.85
C ILE A 508 -17.79 -12.91 -5.80
N GLY A 509 -17.58 -12.32 -4.62
CA GLY A 509 -17.56 -10.86 -4.43
C GLY A 509 -16.24 -10.16 -4.76
N GLU A 510 -15.11 -10.89 -4.79
CA GLU A 510 -13.77 -10.28 -4.81
C GLU A 510 -13.04 -10.35 -6.16
N SER A 511 -13.58 -11.02 -7.18
CA SER A 511 -12.89 -11.18 -8.47
C SER A 511 -13.88 -11.43 -9.60
N SER A 512 -13.67 -10.77 -10.75
CA SER A 512 -14.30 -11.14 -12.02
C SER A 512 -13.78 -12.51 -12.49
N ALA A 513 -14.35 -13.57 -11.91
CA ALA A 513 -13.81 -14.93 -11.96
C ALA A 513 -14.08 -15.62 -13.31
N LEU A 514 -13.02 -15.73 -14.13
CA LEU A 514 -12.98 -16.57 -15.33
C LEU A 514 -11.90 -17.65 -15.21
N THR A 515 -11.96 -18.50 -14.17
CA THR A 515 -11.07 -19.67 -14.04
C THR A 515 -11.84 -20.99 -14.10
N ARG A 516 -11.32 -21.95 -14.89
CA ARG A 516 -11.92 -23.30 -15.07
C ARG A 516 -12.10 -24.09 -13.77
N GLY A 517 -11.31 -23.79 -12.72
CA GLY A 517 -11.38 -24.46 -11.43
C GLY A 517 -12.71 -24.23 -10.70
N PHE A 518 -13.22 -22.99 -10.74
CA PHE A 518 -14.44 -22.62 -10.02
C PHE A 518 -15.69 -23.37 -10.51
N ARG A 519 -15.82 -23.58 -11.83
CA ARG A 519 -16.94 -24.33 -12.42
C ARG A 519 -16.95 -25.80 -11.99
N ALA A 520 -15.77 -26.42 -11.88
CA ALA A 520 -15.65 -27.81 -11.45
C ALA A 520 -16.06 -27.98 -9.98
N ASP A 521 -15.69 -27.01 -9.13
CA ASP A 521 -16.07 -27.00 -7.72
C ASP A 521 -17.59 -26.87 -7.56
N VAL A 522 -18.23 -25.93 -8.26
CA VAL A 522 -19.71 -25.74 -8.21
C VAL A 522 -20.44 -27.02 -8.65
N LEU A 523 -20.05 -27.64 -9.77
CA LEU A 523 -20.68 -28.87 -10.25
C LEU A 523 -20.45 -30.06 -9.32
N LYS A 524 -19.30 -30.13 -8.66
CA LYS A 524 -19.01 -31.15 -7.64
C LYS A 524 -19.96 -30.99 -6.46
N ARG A 525 -20.14 -29.77 -5.94
CA ARG A 525 -21.06 -29.51 -4.83
C ARG A 525 -22.52 -29.80 -5.17
N ILE A 526 -22.95 -29.52 -6.40
CA ILE A 526 -24.31 -29.88 -6.85
C ILE A 526 -24.56 -31.39 -6.70
N ARG A 527 -23.61 -32.22 -7.11
CA ARG A 527 -23.74 -33.69 -6.99
C ARG A 527 -23.77 -34.16 -5.55
N GLU A 528 -22.90 -33.62 -4.71
CA GLU A 528 -22.85 -33.99 -3.29
C GLU A 528 -24.14 -33.60 -2.57
N VAL A 529 -24.70 -32.42 -2.87
CA VAL A 529 -26.02 -31.99 -2.37
C VAL A 529 -27.13 -32.92 -2.87
N GLU A 530 -27.13 -33.32 -4.14
CA GLU A 530 -28.10 -34.28 -4.68
C GLU A 530 -28.03 -35.65 -3.99
N GLU A 531 -26.82 -36.15 -3.73
CA GLU A 531 -26.61 -37.41 -2.99
C GLU A 531 -27.18 -37.32 -1.58
N LEU A 532 -26.95 -36.20 -0.88
CA LEU A 532 -27.53 -35.98 0.45
C LEU A 532 -29.06 -35.88 0.39
N ILE A 533 -29.64 -35.19 -0.60
CA ILE A 533 -31.10 -35.14 -0.78
C ILE A 533 -31.66 -36.55 -1.00
N GLN A 534 -30.97 -37.42 -1.74
CA GLN A 534 -31.40 -38.80 -1.92
C GLN A 534 -31.29 -39.64 -0.64
N GLN A 535 -30.24 -39.41 0.16
CA GLN A 535 -30.02 -40.07 1.44
C GLN A 535 -31.03 -39.64 2.52
N ALA A 536 -31.69 -38.50 2.36
CA ALA A 536 -32.70 -37.97 3.29
C ALA A 536 -33.98 -38.84 3.42
N LYS A 537 -34.13 -39.91 2.62
CA LYS A 537 -35.30 -40.81 2.64
C LYS A 537 -35.16 -41.89 3.71
N PHE A 538 -35.24 -41.51 4.99
CA PHE A 538 -35.27 -42.45 6.12
C PHE A 538 -36.64 -43.18 6.18
N ARG A 539 -36.66 -44.51 6.01
CA ARG A 539 -37.92 -45.29 5.90
C ARG A 539 -38.61 -45.65 7.23
N GLU A 540 -37.97 -45.55 8.40
CA GLU A 540 -38.56 -45.82 9.73
C GLU A 540 -37.83 -45.05 10.87
N SER A 541 -38.46 -44.95 12.06
CA SER A 541 -38.06 -44.19 13.28
C SER A 541 -36.57 -43.86 13.43
N LEU A 542 -36.29 -42.60 13.79
CA LEU A 542 -34.96 -41.98 13.74
C LEU A 542 -34.07 -42.30 14.95
N VAL A 543 -34.57 -43.06 15.94
CA VAL A 543 -33.91 -43.28 17.24
C VAL A 543 -33.91 -44.76 17.71
N VAL A 544 -32.93 -45.14 18.54
CA VAL A 544 -32.64 -46.48 19.13
C VAL A 544 -32.33 -46.34 20.63
N GLU A 545 -32.68 -47.28 21.50
CA GLU A 545 -32.41 -47.17 22.95
C GLU A 545 -30.93 -47.38 23.34
N ASP A 546 -30.37 -46.58 24.27
CA ASP A 546 -28.96 -46.69 24.73
C ASP A 546 -28.85 -46.47 26.26
N SER A 547 -28.31 -47.44 27.01
CA SER A 547 -28.44 -47.54 28.47
C SER A 547 -27.15 -47.45 29.30
N GLN A 548 -25.99 -47.04 28.76
CA GLN A 548 -24.74 -46.94 29.55
C GLN A 548 -23.78 -45.84 29.03
N ARG A 549 -23.96 -44.56 29.39
CA ARG A 549 -22.99 -43.52 29.00
C ARG A 549 -22.80 -42.43 30.07
N ILE A 550 -21.54 -42.13 30.39
CA ILE A 550 -21.11 -40.95 31.16
C ILE A 550 -19.94 -40.30 30.39
N GLY A 551 -20.18 -39.12 29.81
CA GLY A 551 -19.18 -38.32 29.07
C GLY A 551 -19.82 -37.15 28.31
N GLN A 552 -19.16 -35.98 28.27
CA GLN A 552 -19.65 -34.75 27.64
C GLN A 552 -18.89 -34.45 26.34
N VAL A 553 -19.61 -34.36 25.22
CA VAL A 553 -19.05 -33.87 23.94
C VAL A 553 -18.87 -32.35 24.04
N LEU A 554 -17.69 -31.85 23.67
CA LEU A 554 -17.34 -30.43 23.74
C LEU A 554 -17.37 -29.79 22.34
N LEU A 555 -17.84 -28.54 22.23
CA LEU A 555 -17.83 -27.79 20.98
C LEU A 555 -16.38 -27.51 20.54
N THR A 556 -16.01 -27.93 19.33
CA THR A 556 -14.68 -27.76 18.75
C THR A 556 -14.73 -26.78 17.58
N THR A 557 -13.85 -25.79 17.57
CA THR A 557 -13.54 -24.96 16.39
C THR A 557 -12.67 -25.75 15.40
N THR A 558 -12.89 -25.58 14.10
CA THR A 558 -12.12 -26.22 13.03
C THR A 558 -10.68 -25.69 13.06
N LEU A 559 -9.72 -26.53 13.47
CA LEU A 559 -8.30 -26.19 13.48
C LEU A 559 -7.62 -26.79 12.24
N PHE A 560 -6.92 -25.96 11.45
CA PHE A 560 -6.17 -26.38 10.26
C PHE A 560 -4.67 -26.16 10.46
N GLY A 561 -3.86 -27.16 10.09
CA GLY A 561 -2.39 -27.08 10.09
C GLY A 561 -1.71 -28.41 10.45
N GLU A 562 -0.63 -28.74 9.76
CA GLU A 562 0.14 -29.99 9.99
C GLU A 562 0.69 -30.07 11.43
N THR A 563 1.02 -28.93 12.04
CA THR A 563 1.56 -28.85 13.41
C THR A 563 0.53 -29.25 14.47
N VAL A 564 -0.74 -28.87 14.31
CA VAL A 564 -1.82 -29.24 15.24
C VAL A 564 -2.08 -30.74 15.17
N LYS A 565 -2.03 -31.32 13.96
CA LYS A 565 -2.19 -32.75 13.75
C LYS A 565 -1.05 -33.55 14.39
N ALA A 566 0.19 -33.11 14.23
CA ALA A 566 1.36 -33.71 14.88
C ALA A 566 1.25 -33.67 16.42
N CYS A 567 0.81 -32.54 16.99
CA CYS A 567 0.62 -32.39 18.43
C CYS A 567 -0.50 -33.29 18.99
N VAL A 568 -1.62 -33.41 18.28
CA VAL A 568 -2.70 -34.34 18.65
C VAL A 568 -2.20 -35.78 18.62
N GLU A 569 -1.46 -36.18 17.58
CA GLU A 569 -0.90 -37.53 17.46
C GLU A 569 0.09 -37.86 18.59
N GLU A 570 0.92 -36.90 19.01
CA GLU A 570 1.87 -37.08 20.11
C GLU A 570 1.16 -37.28 21.46
N ILE A 571 0.20 -36.41 21.82
CA ILE A 571 -0.57 -36.56 23.06
C ILE A 571 -1.36 -37.88 23.03
N TRP A 572 -1.88 -38.26 21.86
CA TRP A 572 -2.60 -39.51 21.68
C TRP A 572 -1.71 -40.73 21.94
N GLN A 573 -0.44 -40.70 21.52
CA GLN A 573 0.51 -41.78 21.81
C GLN A 573 0.74 -41.94 23.32
N TYR A 574 0.97 -40.85 24.04
CA TYR A 574 1.15 -40.90 25.50
C TYR A 574 -0.11 -41.37 26.23
N LEU A 575 -1.30 -40.97 25.78
CA LEU A 575 -2.57 -41.46 26.36
C LEU A 575 -2.79 -42.96 26.17
N MET A 576 -2.21 -43.54 25.13
CA MET A 576 -2.35 -44.97 24.81
C MET A 576 -1.27 -45.84 25.46
N ASP A 577 -0.26 -45.23 26.09
CA ASP A 577 0.79 -45.90 26.83
C ASP A 577 0.34 -46.17 28.27
N ASP A 578 0.29 -47.46 28.66
CA ASP A 578 -0.16 -47.90 29.98
C ASP A 578 0.83 -47.48 31.11
N GLU A 579 2.07 -47.10 30.78
CA GLU A 579 3.09 -46.62 31.73
C GLU A 579 2.93 -45.11 32.06
N VAL A 580 2.16 -44.36 31.27
CA VAL A 580 2.00 -42.91 31.44
C VAL A 580 0.71 -42.60 32.21
N GLN A 581 0.85 -42.20 33.47
CA GLN A 581 -0.29 -41.88 34.34
C GLN A 581 -0.69 -40.40 34.35
N LYS A 582 0.21 -39.48 33.96
CA LYS A 582 -0.02 -38.02 34.00
C LYS A 582 0.62 -37.36 32.78
N ILE A 583 -0.14 -36.48 32.12
CA ILE A 583 0.31 -35.72 30.94
C ILE A 583 0.13 -34.23 31.22
N GLY A 584 1.19 -33.44 31.03
CA GLY A 584 1.15 -31.99 31.15
C GLY A 584 1.12 -31.32 29.78
N VAL A 585 0.05 -30.60 29.46
CA VAL A 585 -0.07 -29.80 28.23
C VAL A 585 0.08 -28.32 28.60
N TRP A 586 1.14 -27.67 28.11
CA TRP A 586 1.51 -26.32 28.51
C TRP A 586 1.95 -25.47 27.30
N GLY A 587 1.88 -24.14 27.43
CA GLY A 587 2.11 -23.19 26.33
C GLY A 587 1.42 -21.85 26.58
N MET A 588 1.74 -20.81 25.81
CA MET A 588 1.21 -19.46 26.00
C MET A 588 -0.33 -19.41 25.87
N GLY A 589 -0.97 -18.41 26.50
CA GLY A 589 -2.42 -18.19 26.35
C GLY A 589 -2.79 -18.02 24.87
N GLY A 590 -3.95 -18.52 24.44
CA GLY A 590 -4.39 -18.38 23.04
C GLY A 590 -3.77 -19.35 22.03
N VAL A 591 -2.67 -20.06 22.35
CA VAL A 591 -1.99 -21.01 21.44
C VAL A 591 -2.81 -22.26 21.04
N GLY A 592 -4.04 -22.39 21.53
CA GLY A 592 -4.94 -23.49 21.16
C GLY A 592 -4.90 -24.73 22.04
N LYS A 593 -4.27 -24.69 23.23
CA LYS A 593 -4.20 -25.84 24.19
C LYS A 593 -5.58 -26.45 24.48
N THR A 594 -6.51 -25.62 24.97
CA THR A 594 -7.87 -26.04 25.29
C THR A 594 -8.59 -26.56 24.04
N SER A 595 -8.34 -25.97 22.87
CA SER A 595 -8.93 -26.41 21.60
C SER A 595 -8.40 -27.80 21.17
N VAL A 596 -7.10 -28.06 21.32
CA VAL A 596 -6.48 -29.38 21.10
C VAL A 596 -7.02 -30.40 22.10
N MET A 597 -7.11 -30.05 23.39
CA MET A 597 -7.64 -30.95 24.41
C MET A 597 -9.13 -31.26 24.22
N LYS A 598 -9.93 -30.32 23.71
CA LYS A 598 -11.33 -30.56 23.32
C LYS A 598 -11.44 -31.56 22.16
N LEU A 599 -10.55 -31.50 21.17
CA LEU A 599 -10.49 -32.50 20.09
C LEU A 599 -10.17 -33.88 20.65
N ILE A 600 -9.18 -33.98 21.55
CA ILE A 600 -8.79 -35.25 22.19
C ILE A 600 -9.90 -35.80 23.07
N ASN A 601 -10.59 -34.97 23.88
CA ASN A 601 -11.75 -35.39 24.67
C ASN A 601 -12.83 -36.04 23.79
N ASN A 602 -13.18 -35.38 22.68
CA ASN A 602 -14.18 -35.91 21.76
C ASN A 602 -13.72 -37.19 21.06
N GLN A 603 -12.42 -37.33 20.80
CA GLN A 603 -11.84 -38.54 20.23
C GLN A 603 -11.81 -39.70 21.23
N LEU A 604 -11.48 -39.45 22.50
CA LEU A 604 -11.57 -40.45 23.58
C LEU A 604 -13.00 -40.97 23.76
N LEU A 605 -14.01 -40.10 23.60
CA LEU A 605 -15.44 -40.49 23.64
C LEU A 605 -15.88 -41.35 22.44
N LYS A 606 -15.10 -41.37 21.34
CA LYS A 606 -15.32 -42.22 20.15
C LYS A 606 -14.62 -43.58 20.29
N GLU A 607 -13.52 -43.66 21.04
CA GLU A 607 -12.70 -44.87 21.26
C GLU A 607 -13.22 -45.74 22.43
N MET A 608 -14.45 -46.24 22.27
CA MET A 608 -15.27 -46.90 23.30
C MET A 608 -14.73 -48.26 23.83
N LYS A 609 -13.56 -48.72 23.40
CA LYS A 609 -12.98 -50.03 23.82
C LYS A 609 -11.85 -49.93 24.84
N LYS A 610 -11.29 -48.73 25.06
CA LYS A 610 -10.08 -48.55 25.90
C LYS A 610 -10.32 -47.73 27.17
N PHE A 611 -11.25 -46.79 27.17
CA PHE A 611 -11.61 -46.00 28.36
C PHE A 611 -13.12 -46.03 28.58
N ASP A 612 -13.54 -46.40 29.78
CA ASP A 612 -14.94 -46.55 30.17
C ASP A 612 -15.56 -45.24 30.65
N THR A 613 -14.75 -44.25 31.02
CA THR A 613 -15.20 -42.97 31.56
C THR A 613 -14.22 -41.85 31.21
N VAL A 614 -14.73 -40.75 30.63
CA VAL A 614 -13.94 -39.55 30.30
C VAL A 614 -14.59 -38.36 30.99
N ILE A 615 -13.83 -37.67 31.83
CA ILE A 615 -14.30 -36.59 32.70
C ILE A 615 -13.56 -35.30 32.34
N TRP A 616 -14.30 -34.25 32.01
CA TRP A 616 -13.75 -32.91 31.78
C TRP A 616 -14.14 -31.98 32.93
N ILE A 617 -13.14 -31.35 33.56
CA ILE A 617 -13.32 -30.40 34.66
C ILE A 617 -12.55 -29.13 34.33
N THR A 618 -13.25 -28.01 34.22
CA THR A 618 -12.61 -26.69 34.09
C THR A 618 -12.36 -26.12 35.48
N VAL A 619 -11.11 -25.82 35.78
CA VAL A 619 -10.68 -25.30 37.08
C VAL A 619 -10.77 -23.77 37.07
N SER A 620 -11.56 -23.19 37.97
CA SER A 620 -11.64 -21.73 38.10
C SER A 620 -10.39 -21.16 38.78
N LYS A 621 -9.97 -19.95 38.39
CA LYS A 621 -8.84 -19.20 39.00
C LYS A 621 -8.93 -19.11 40.53
N GLU A 622 -10.14 -18.96 41.08
CA GLU A 622 -10.40 -19.13 42.51
C GLU A 622 -10.60 -20.62 42.83
N MET A 623 -9.56 -21.30 43.30
CA MET A 623 -9.58 -22.74 43.54
C MET A 623 -10.24 -23.08 44.89
N SER A 624 -11.38 -23.77 44.85
CA SER A 624 -12.02 -24.36 46.03
C SER A 624 -12.09 -25.88 45.88
N ILE A 625 -11.43 -26.59 46.80
CA ILE A 625 -11.39 -28.06 46.80
C ILE A 625 -12.82 -28.63 46.89
N ALA A 626 -13.67 -28.05 47.74
CA ALA A 626 -15.05 -28.51 47.88
C ALA A 626 -15.87 -28.33 46.59
N LYS A 627 -15.62 -27.25 45.83
CA LYS A 627 -16.25 -27.03 44.52
C LYS A 627 -15.75 -28.06 43.51
N LEU A 628 -14.45 -28.32 43.47
CA LEU A 628 -13.86 -29.30 42.57
C LEU A 628 -14.34 -30.74 42.86
N GLN A 629 -14.48 -31.11 44.14
CA GLN A 629 -15.05 -32.39 44.55
C GLN A 629 -16.53 -32.50 44.14
N ASN A 630 -17.32 -31.42 44.29
CA ASN A 630 -18.71 -31.39 43.85
C ASN A 630 -18.82 -31.49 42.31
N ASP A 631 -17.96 -30.79 41.58
CA ASP A 631 -17.94 -30.85 40.11
C ASP A 631 -17.56 -32.25 39.62
N ASN A 632 -16.58 -32.89 40.27
CA ASN A 632 -16.21 -34.28 39.99
C ASN A 632 -17.37 -35.25 40.32
N ALA A 633 -17.99 -35.11 41.50
CA ALA A 633 -19.12 -35.91 41.94
C ALA A 633 -20.30 -35.84 40.98
N ASN A 634 -20.66 -34.62 40.54
CA ASN A 634 -21.70 -34.39 39.55
C ASN A 634 -21.40 -35.10 38.21
N LYS A 635 -20.14 -35.12 37.78
CA LYS A 635 -19.74 -35.75 36.51
C LYS A 635 -19.75 -37.28 36.56
N ILE A 636 -19.50 -37.88 37.73
CA ILE A 636 -19.51 -39.34 37.90
C ILE A 636 -20.85 -39.89 38.43
N GLY A 637 -21.81 -39.02 38.73
CA GLY A 637 -23.15 -39.38 39.19
C GLY A 637 -23.24 -39.69 40.68
N VAL A 638 -22.38 -39.08 41.49
CA VAL A 638 -22.35 -39.22 42.96
C VAL A 638 -22.94 -37.98 43.61
N THR A 639 -23.80 -38.17 44.61
CA THR A 639 -24.37 -37.09 45.42
C THR A 639 -23.89 -37.22 46.86
N PHE A 640 -23.29 -36.15 47.39
CA PHE A 640 -22.93 -36.07 48.81
C PHE A 640 -24.16 -35.74 49.67
N CYS A 641 -24.21 -36.22 50.91
CA CYS A 641 -25.34 -35.98 51.83
C CYS A 641 -25.36 -34.57 52.47
N GLY A 642 -24.66 -33.59 51.88
CA GLY A 642 -24.74 -32.16 52.25
C GLY A 642 -23.78 -31.71 53.37
N ASP A 643 -23.62 -32.51 54.43
CA ASP A 643 -22.88 -32.12 55.65
C ASP A 643 -21.48 -32.75 55.78
N GLU A 644 -21.00 -33.44 54.73
CA GLU A 644 -19.72 -34.16 54.74
C GLU A 644 -18.51 -33.22 54.60
N ASP A 645 -17.44 -33.50 55.35
CA ASP A 645 -16.17 -32.80 55.23
C ASP A 645 -15.37 -33.18 53.98
N VAL A 646 -14.33 -32.39 53.67
CA VAL A 646 -13.52 -32.55 52.45
C VAL A 646 -12.87 -33.94 52.35
N MET A 647 -12.47 -34.54 53.47
CA MET A 647 -11.81 -35.86 53.46
C MET A 647 -12.82 -36.99 53.23
N THR A 648 -14.03 -36.84 53.77
CA THR A 648 -15.13 -37.79 53.56
C THR A 648 -15.56 -37.78 52.09
N ARG A 649 -15.71 -36.60 51.49
CA ARG A 649 -16.02 -36.45 50.05
C ARG A 649 -14.93 -37.06 49.17
N ALA A 650 -13.65 -36.85 49.53
CA ALA A 650 -12.53 -37.46 48.82
C ALA A 650 -12.58 -38.99 48.89
N GLY A 651 -12.91 -39.56 50.04
CA GLY A 651 -13.06 -41.02 50.22
C GLY A 651 -14.16 -41.62 49.34
N VAL A 652 -15.32 -40.98 49.26
CA VAL A 652 -16.44 -41.43 48.40
C VAL A 652 -16.08 -41.37 46.91
N LEU A 653 -15.43 -40.28 46.48
CA LEU A 653 -14.94 -40.13 45.11
C LEU A 653 -13.88 -41.18 44.79
N PHE A 654 -12.96 -41.44 45.72
CA PHE A 654 -11.89 -42.42 45.58
C PHE A 654 -12.46 -43.83 45.41
N GLU A 655 -13.40 -44.23 46.27
CA GLU A 655 -14.05 -45.53 46.17
C GLU A 655 -14.81 -45.69 44.85
N THR A 656 -15.56 -44.66 44.45
CA THR A 656 -16.34 -44.67 43.20
C THR A 656 -15.45 -44.76 41.96
N LEU A 657 -14.36 -43.99 41.91
CA LEU A 657 -13.40 -44.02 40.80
C LEU A 657 -12.59 -45.32 40.78
N SER A 658 -12.28 -45.89 41.95
CA SER A 658 -11.58 -47.19 42.06
C SER A 658 -12.42 -48.36 41.54
N GLN A 659 -13.75 -48.22 41.49
CA GLN A 659 -14.64 -49.21 40.88
C GLN A 659 -14.76 -49.08 39.35
N LYS A 660 -14.24 -47.99 38.75
CA LYS A 660 -14.15 -47.82 37.30
C LYS A 660 -12.91 -48.53 36.77
N ARG A 661 -13.01 -49.14 35.59
CA ARG A 661 -11.92 -49.94 34.98
C ARG A 661 -10.79 -49.07 34.42
N ARG A 662 -11.01 -48.34 33.31
CA ARG A 662 -10.07 -47.35 32.78
C ARG A 662 -10.78 -46.01 32.59
N PHE A 663 -10.29 -44.96 33.25
CA PHE A 663 -10.88 -43.63 33.18
C PHE A 663 -9.83 -42.56 32.86
N VAL A 664 -10.27 -41.46 32.23
CA VAL A 664 -9.43 -40.28 31.97
C VAL A 664 -10.10 -39.06 32.59
N ILE A 665 -9.32 -38.26 33.33
CA ILE A 665 -9.77 -36.98 33.89
C ILE A 665 -8.92 -35.87 33.28
N ILE A 666 -9.57 -34.90 32.64
CA ILE A 666 -8.94 -33.73 32.04
C ILE A 666 -9.28 -32.51 32.89
N PHE A 667 -8.24 -31.91 33.47
CA PHE A 667 -8.33 -30.65 34.18
C PHE A 667 -7.89 -29.51 33.27
N ASP A 668 -8.83 -28.67 32.86
CA ASP A 668 -8.61 -27.52 31.98
C ASP A 668 -8.39 -26.25 32.82
N ASP A 669 -7.48 -25.37 32.38
CA ASP A 669 -7.07 -24.14 33.08
C ASP A 669 -6.58 -24.35 34.53
N LEU A 670 -5.63 -25.26 34.74
CA LEU A 670 -4.93 -25.44 36.01
C LEU A 670 -3.91 -24.32 36.28
N TRP A 671 -4.14 -23.52 37.34
CA TRP A 671 -3.25 -22.43 37.76
C TRP A 671 -2.36 -22.78 38.96
N GLU A 672 -2.78 -23.73 39.81
CA GLU A 672 -2.05 -24.16 41.01
C GLU A 672 -1.94 -25.69 41.08
N LYS A 673 -0.96 -26.19 41.84
CA LYS A 673 -0.78 -27.64 42.05
C LYS A 673 -1.92 -28.20 42.91
N ILE A 674 -2.57 -29.26 42.46
CA ILE A 674 -3.62 -29.95 43.21
C ILE A 674 -3.15 -31.33 43.70
N SER A 675 -3.47 -31.67 44.96
CA SER A 675 -3.25 -33.01 45.51
C SER A 675 -4.38 -33.95 45.09
N LEU A 676 -4.08 -34.97 44.29
CA LEU A 676 -5.06 -35.94 43.80
C LEU A 676 -5.74 -36.73 44.93
N GLU A 677 -5.02 -36.97 46.03
CA GLU A 677 -5.56 -37.62 47.23
C GLU A 677 -6.69 -36.81 47.87
N ILE A 678 -6.53 -35.48 47.96
CA ILE A 678 -7.54 -34.58 48.54
C ILE A 678 -8.74 -34.41 47.59
N ILE A 679 -8.56 -34.60 46.28
CA ILE A 679 -9.67 -34.59 45.30
C ILE A 679 -10.42 -35.94 45.30
N GLY A 680 -9.85 -36.99 45.88
CA GLY A 680 -10.41 -38.33 45.85
C GLY A 680 -10.13 -39.10 44.56
N ILE A 681 -8.97 -38.89 43.92
CA ILE A 681 -8.52 -39.65 42.75
C ILE A 681 -7.47 -40.68 43.19
N PRO A 682 -7.60 -41.97 42.86
CA PRO A 682 -6.66 -43.00 43.30
C PRO A 682 -5.28 -42.88 42.61
N GLU A 683 -4.21 -42.81 43.41
CA GLU A 683 -2.81 -42.93 42.93
C GLU A 683 -2.31 -44.37 43.11
N GLN A 684 -1.74 -44.98 42.07
CA GLN A 684 -1.09 -46.29 42.17
C GLN A 684 0.34 -46.15 42.67
N SER A 685 0.65 -46.81 43.78
CA SER A 685 1.96 -46.77 44.43
C SER A 685 2.92 -47.82 43.86
N ALA A 686 3.48 -47.57 42.67
CA ALA A 686 4.73 -48.20 42.21
C ALA A 686 5.18 -47.59 40.87
N GLY A 687 6.35 -46.93 40.86
CA GLY A 687 7.00 -46.50 39.63
C GLY A 687 7.74 -45.18 39.79
N ARG A 688 8.99 -45.26 40.24
CA ARG A 688 10.01 -44.19 40.35
C ARG A 688 9.47 -42.76 40.33
N ILE A 689 9.30 -42.20 41.52
CA ILE A 689 9.29 -40.74 41.73
C ILE A 689 10.67 -40.23 41.31
N HIS A 690 10.80 -39.82 40.05
CA HIS A 690 11.86 -38.90 39.64
C HIS A 690 11.46 -37.50 40.10
N ASP A 691 12.42 -36.89 40.78
CA ASP A 691 12.25 -35.80 41.73
C ASP A 691 11.69 -34.51 41.09
N LEU A 692 10.86 -33.80 41.85
CA LEU A 692 10.18 -32.54 41.50
C LEU A 692 11.14 -31.38 41.20
N SER A 693 12.46 -31.59 41.28
CA SER A 693 13.47 -30.63 40.82
C SER A 693 13.53 -30.54 39.30
N GLU A 694 13.17 -31.59 38.56
CA GLU A 694 13.33 -31.62 37.11
C GLU A 694 12.24 -30.86 36.35
N TRP A 695 11.02 -30.69 36.89
CA TRP A 695 9.98 -29.84 36.25
C TRP A 695 10.16 -28.36 36.56
N ARG A 696 10.67 -28.03 37.75
CA ARG A 696 11.09 -26.65 38.06
C ARG A 696 12.34 -26.29 37.28
N ASN A 697 13.25 -27.25 37.09
CA ASN A 697 14.35 -27.10 36.16
C ASN A 697 13.88 -27.12 34.70
N ALA A 698 12.90 -27.91 34.25
CA ALA A 698 12.46 -27.92 32.85
C ALA A 698 11.67 -26.66 32.45
N LEU A 699 10.96 -25.99 33.37
CA LEU A 699 10.38 -24.65 33.14
C LEU A 699 11.43 -23.53 33.23
N ASN A 700 12.41 -23.65 34.13
CA ASN A 700 13.55 -22.73 34.21
C ASN A 700 14.62 -22.98 33.12
N GLU A 701 14.68 -24.18 32.55
CA GLU A 701 15.53 -24.63 31.44
C GLU A 701 14.78 -24.50 30.11
N SER A 702 13.45 -24.50 30.08
CA SER A 702 12.67 -24.04 28.92
C SER A 702 12.93 -22.56 28.60
N SER A 703 13.28 -21.77 29.62
CA SER A 703 13.66 -20.37 29.44
C SER A 703 15.17 -20.15 29.29
N VAL A 704 16.01 -21.19 29.44
CA VAL A 704 17.50 -21.05 29.37
C VAL A 704 18.20 -22.01 28.38
N HIS A 705 17.61 -23.16 28.01
CA HIS A 705 18.17 -24.16 27.10
C HIS A 705 17.09 -24.82 26.21
N ILE A 706 16.70 -24.11 25.14
CA ILE A 706 16.20 -24.78 23.93
C ILE A 706 17.41 -25.41 23.23
N LYS A 707 17.55 -26.72 23.38
CA LYS A 707 18.19 -27.62 22.41
C LYS A 707 17.30 -28.88 22.40
N SER A 708 16.57 -29.24 21.34
CA SER A 708 16.77 -28.97 19.92
C SER A 708 15.45 -28.99 19.13
N VAL A 709 15.05 -27.82 18.65
CA VAL A 709 14.61 -27.61 17.25
C VAL A 709 15.41 -26.43 16.69
N ASN A 710 16.70 -26.38 17.04
CA ASN A 710 17.55 -25.21 16.78
C ASN A 710 17.89 -25.07 15.29
N GLY A 711 17.86 -26.14 14.50
CA GLY A 711 18.18 -26.07 13.07
C GLY A 711 17.25 -25.12 12.29
N LEU A 712 15.94 -25.35 12.33
CA LEU A 712 14.99 -24.58 11.51
C LEU A 712 14.75 -23.15 12.03
N LYS A 713 14.64 -22.96 13.35
CA LYS A 713 14.42 -21.61 13.92
C LYS A 713 15.66 -20.73 13.79
N ASP A 714 16.86 -21.27 14.00
CA ASP A 714 18.09 -20.50 13.84
C ASP A 714 18.38 -20.23 12.36
N GLU A 715 18.00 -21.13 11.42
CA GLU A 715 18.08 -20.85 9.98
C GLU A 715 17.17 -19.70 9.55
N VAL A 716 15.90 -19.68 9.99
CA VAL A 716 14.97 -18.58 9.69
C VAL A 716 15.43 -17.28 10.35
N PHE A 717 15.89 -17.33 11.61
CA PHE A 717 16.43 -16.16 12.30
C PHE A 717 17.71 -15.66 11.64
N GLN A 718 18.60 -16.53 11.13
CA GLN A 718 19.78 -16.10 10.39
C GLN A 718 19.42 -15.35 9.10
N GLN A 719 18.39 -15.80 8.36
CA GLN A 719 17.95 -15.11 7.15
C GLN A 719 17.29 -13.75 7.45
N LEU A 720 16.47 -13.67 8.50
CA LEU A 720 15.86 -12.41 8.91
C LEU A 720 16.90 -11.46 9.53
N GLN A 721 17.82 -11.98 10.35
CA GLN A 721 18.90 -11.23 10.97
C GLN A 721 19.87 -10.68 9.93
N PHE A 722 20.10 -11.39 8.83
CA PHE A 722 20.88 -10.87 7.70
C PHE A 722 20.30 -9.56 7.13
N SER A 723 18.97 -9.39 7.14
CA SER A 723 18.33 -8.13 6.75
C SER A 723 18.53 -7.04 7.80
N PHE A 724 18.45 -7.39 9.09
CA PHE A 724 18.66 -6.46 10.20
C PHE A 724 20.12 -5.95 10.28
N ASP A 725 21.10 -6.84 10.10
CA ASP A 725 22.53 -6.52 10.16
C ASP A 725 22.98 -5.58 9.02
N ARG A 726 22.20 -5.49 7.93
CA ARG A 726 22.45 -4.61 6.78
C ARG A 726 21.84 -3.21 6.91
N LEU A 727 21.07 -2.96 7.98
CA LEU A 727 20.63 -1.60 8.30
C LEU A 727 21.87 -0.74 8.59
N LYS A 728 22.12 0.27 7.74
CA LYS A 728 23.35 1.08 7.77
C LYS A 728 23.47 2.00 8.99
N ASP A 729 22.35 2.28 9.67
CA ASP A 729 22.29 3.19 10.81
C ASP A 729 21.98 2.42 12.10
N VAL A 730 22.86 2.57 13.09
CA VAL A 730 22.72 1.99 14.44
C VAL A 730 21.49 2.54 15.15
N LYS A 731 21.10 3.80 14.89
CA LYS A 731 19.88 4.39 15.45
C LYS A 731 18.63 3.70 14.88
N LEU A 732 18.60 3.40 13.59
CA LEU A 732 17.49 2.66 12.96
C LEU A 732 17.40 1.22 13.47
N GLN A 733 18.55 0.55 13.69
CA GLN A 733 18.58 -0.75 14.34
C GLN A 733 17.98 -0.69 15.75
N GLN A 734 18.31 0.34 16.54
CA GLN A 734 17.74 0.55 17.87
C GLN A 734 16.25 0.89 17.83
N CYS A 735 15.79 1.70 16.86
CA CYS A 735 14.37 1.96 16.63
C CYS A 735 13.62 0.65 16.35
N PHE A 736 14.14 -0.18 15.44
CA PHE A 736 13.56 -1.48 15.11
C PHE A 736 13.50 -2.42 16.32
N LEU A 737 14.58 -2.53 17.11
CA LEU A 737 14.59 -3.38 18.30
C LEU A 737 13.60 -2.91 19.37
N SER A 738 13.41 -1.60 19.53
CA SER A 738 12.46 -1.05 20.50
C SER A 738 10.99 -1.40 20.19
N CYS A 739 10.64 -1.68 18.93
CA CYS A 739 9.31 -2.19 18.56
C CYS A 739 9.01 -3.55 19.20
N ALA A 740 10.03 -4.34 19.52
CA ALA A 740 9.86 -5.65 20.16
C ALA A 740 9.40 -5.55 21.64
N LEU A 741 9.39 -4.34 22.24
CA LEU A 741 8.87 -4.12 23.58
C LEU A 741 7.35 -4.27 23.68
N TYR A 742 6.63 -4.18 22.56
CA TYR A 742 5.17 -4.30 22.52
C TYR A 742 4.72 -5.77 22.52
N PRO A 743 3.48 -6.06 22.95
CA PRO A 743 2.89 -7.41 22.87
C PRO A 743 2.82 -7.95 21.43
N GLU A 744 2.66 -9.27 21.30
CA GLU A 744 2.32 -9.93 20.03
C GLU A 744 0.99 -9.40 19.49
N ASP A 745 0.89 -9.29 18.16
CA ASP A 745 -0.27 -8.76 17.43
C ASP A 745 -0.79 -7.40 17.93
N CYS A 746 0.07 -6.61 18.60
CA CYS A 746 -0.31 -5.30 19.09
C CYS A 746 -0.28 -4.29 17.94
N GLU A 747 -1.40 -3.64 17.68
CA GLU A 747 -1.41 -2.37 16.96
C GLU A 747 -0.70 -1.31 17.79
N ILE A 748 0.35 -0.72 17.22
CA ILE A 748 1.16 0.33 17.84
C ILE A 748 0.86 1.64 17.12
N SER A 749 0.48 2.67 17.88
CA SER A 749 0.32 4.01 17.32
C SER A 749 1.67 4.52 16.81
N GLU A 750 1.70 5.01 15.57
CA GLU A 750 2.90 5.63 14.97
C GLU A 750 3.41 6.80 15.83
N VAL A 751 2.49 7.60 16.40
CA VAL A 751 2.79 8.74 17.26
C VAL A 751 3.49 8.30 18.54
N ASP A 752 2.94 7.29 19.24
CA ASP A 752 3.52 6.80 20.49
C ASP A 752 4.91 6.19 20.26
N LEU A 753 5.11 5.54 19.10
CA LEU A 753 6.38 4.94 18.72
C LEU A 753 7.46 5.99 18.42
N VAL A 754 7.11 7.05 17.67
CA VAL A 754 8.02 8.17 17.39
C VAL A 754 8.38 8.92 18.68
N GLN A 755 7.39 9.16 19.56
CA GLN A 755 7.64 9.78 20.87
C GLN A 755 8.58 8.94 21.74
N LEU A 756 8.44 7.61 21.72
CA LEU A 756 9.37 6.69 22.39
C LEU A 756 10.80 6.86 21.85
N TRP A 757 10.99 6.95 20.54
CA TRP A 757 12.31 7.10 19.90
C TRP A 757 12.97 8.46 20.21
N ILE A 758 12.19 9.54 20.24
CA ILE A 758 12.67 10.86 20.66
C ILE A 758 13.11 10.84 22.12
N ALA A 759 12.29 10.25 23.00
CA ALA A 759 12.59 10.18 24.43
C ALA A 759 13.84 9.32 24.73
N LEU A 760 14.12 8.31 23.89
CA LEU A 760 15.37 7.53 23.91
C LEU A 760 16.58 8.31 23.38
N GLY A 761 16.35 9.32 22.53
CA GLY A 761 17.37 10.09 21.82
C GLY A 761 17.82 9.44 20.50
N LEU A 762 16.98 8.58 19.92
CA LEU A 762 17.25 7.92 18.64
C LEU A 762 16.94 8.83 17.45
N VAL A 763 15.88 9.63 17.56
CA VAL A 763 15.34 10.51 16.51
C VAL A 763 15.34 11.96 16.99
N ASP A 764 15.58 12.92 16.09
CA ASP A 764 15.58 14.35 16.40
C ASP A 764 14.14 14.91 16.44
N GLU A 765 13.90 15.95 17.26
CA GLU A 765 12.55 16.51 17.54
C GLU A 765 11.82 17.07 16.29
N MET A 766 12.52 17.26 15.15
CA MET A 766 11.93 17.79 13.91
C MET A 766 11.00 16.80 13.20
N ASP A 767 11.13 15.49 13.44
CA ASP A 767 10.38 14.45 12.73
C ASP A 767 8.95 14.24 13.29
N ASN A 768 8.58 14.92 14.39
CA ASN A 768 7.25 14.83 15.01
C ASN A 768 6.15 15.59 14.21
N ARG A 769 6.55 16.52 13.34
CA ARG A 769 5.67 17.50 12.67
C ARG A 769 4.70 16.90 11.66
N GLU A 770 4.99 15.71 11.13
CA GLU A 770 4.11 15.00 10.19
C GLU A 770 3.27 13.91 10.88
N ALA A 771 3.75 13.34 12.00
CA ALA A 771 3.11 12.17 12.65
C ALA A 771 1.93 12.53 13.59
N GLU A 772 1.98 13.65 14.31
CA GLU A 772 0.97 13.97 15.34
C GLU A 772 -0.44 14.26 14.78
N PHE A 773 -0.58 14.56 13.48
CA PHE A 773 -1.88 14.82 12.85
C PHE A 773 -2.51 13.61 12.14
N ASP A 774 -1.80 12.48 12.00
CA ASP A 774 -2.42 11.23 11.52
C ASP A 774 -3.28 10.51 12.58
N ARG A 775 -3.51 11.14 13.74
CA ARG A 775 -4.44 10.62 14.76
C ARG A 775 -5.85 10.39 14.23
N GLU A 776 -6.30 11.13 13.21
CA GLU A 776 -7.63 10.93 12.60
C GLU A 776 -7.68 9.81 11.55
N ASP A 777 -6.55 9.44 10.93
CA ASP A 777 -6.48 8.29 10.01
C ASP A 777 -6.07 6.98 10.72
N GLY A 778 -5.80 7.04 12.03
CA GLY A 778 -5.59 5.86 12.87
C GLY A 778 -4.46 4.96 12.37
N ARG A 779 -3.37 5.53 11.85
CA ARG A 779 -2.26 4.73 11.33
C ARG A 779 -1.58 3.96 12.46
N CYS A 780 -1.87 2.68 12.50
CA CYS A 780 -1.23 1.71 13.39
C CYS A 780 -0.21 0.88 12.61
N VAL A 781 0.89 0.54 13.26
CA VAL A 781 1.88 -0.41 12.76
C VAL A 781 1.90 -1.66 13.61
N THR A 782 2.15 -2.82 13.00
CA THR A 782 2.26 -4.12 13.68
C THR A 782 3.59 -4.77 13.33
N MET A 783 4.31 -5.28 14.33
CA MET A 783 5.50 -6.11 14.09
C MET A 783 5.09 -7.57 14.01
N HIS A 784 5.36 -8.21 12.88
CA HIS A 784 5.06 -9.63 12.69
C HIS A 784 5.79 -10.51 13.72
N ASP A 785 5.14 -11.52 14.27
CA ASP A 785 5.65 -12.34 15.40
C ASP A 785 7.03 -12.96 15.17
N LEU A 786 7.29 -13.57 13.99
CA LEU A 786 8.62 -14.08 13.64
C LEU A 786 9.73 -13.01 13.67
N VAL A 787 9.39 -11.78 13.29
CA VAL A 787 10.31 -10.63 13.27
C VAL A 787 10.53 -10.12 14.69
N ARG A 788 9.46 -10.08 15.50
CA ARG A 788 9.52 -9.75 16.92
C ARG A 788 10.36 -10.77 17.71
N ASP A 789 10.16 -12.06 17.47
CA ASP A 789 10.92 -13.14 18.09
C ASP A 789 12.41 -13.07 17.75
N MET A 790 12.74 -12.76 16.49
CA MET A 790 14.12 -12.50 16.07
C MET A 790 14.71 -11.28 16.81
N ALA A 791 13.96 -10.17 16.91
CA ALA A 791 14.41 -8.98 17.64
C ALA A 791 14.62 -9.26 19.14
N LEU A 792 13.74 -10.06 19.75
CA LEU A 792 13.90 -10.55 21.13
C LEU A 792 15.10 -11.50 21.26
N HIS A 793 15.40 -12.31 20.24
CA HIS A 793 16.59 -13.16 20.22
C HIS A 793 17.88 -12.32 20.21
N ILE A 794 17.94 -11.27 19.37
CA ILE A 794 19.08 -10.34 19.29
C ILE A 794 19.30 -9.63 20.64
N THR A 795 18.22 -9.24 21.32
CA THR A 795 18.26 -8.49 22.58
C THR A 795 18.40 -9.35 23.84
N ARG A 796 18.62 -10.67 23.71
CA ARG A 796 19.03 -11.53 24.85
C ARG A 796 20.47 -11.29 25.29
N GLY A 797 21.30 -10.80 24.38
CA GLY A 797 22.70 -10.45 24.62
C GLY A 797 22.87 -8.99 25.03
N THR A 798 23.37 -8.16 24.12
CA THR A 798 23.60 -6.72 24.33
C THR A 798 23.04 -5.93 23.14
N PRO A 799 22.08 -5.02 23.33
CA PRO A 799 21.49 -4.59 24.61
C PRO A 799 20.53 -5.63 25.21
N ARG A 800 20.46 -5.74 26.55
CA ARG A 800 19.66 -6.77 27.23
C ARG A 800 18.23 -6.29 27.52
N PHE A 801 17.25 -6.87 26.84
CA PHE A 801 15.83 -6.55 27.04
C PHE A 801 15.15 -7.61 27.93
N LEU A 802 14.18 -7.17 28.73
CA LEU A 802 13.27 -8.03 29.48
C LEU A 802 11.82 -7.70 29.08
N VAL A 803 11.28 -8.47 28.15
CA VAL A 803 9.92 -8.28 27.63
C VAL A 803 9.03 -9.41 28.14
N LYS A 804 8.00 -9.03 28.91
CA LYS A 804 6.91 -9.90 29.38
C LYS A 804 5.54 -9.28 29.08
N ALA A 805 5.47 -8.42 28.06
CA ALA A 805 4.25 -7.75 27.66
C ALA A 805 3.21 -8.75 27.10
N GLY A 806 1.94 -8.59 27.46
CA GLY A 806 0.82 -9.43 27.00
C GLY A 806 0.83 -10.88 27.51
N MET A 807 1.71 -11.24 28.45
CA MET A 807 1.85 -12.63 28.94
C MET A 807 0.82 -13.04 29.99
N SER A 808 -0.16 -12.19 30.30
CA SER A 808 -1.19 -12.41 31.34
C SER A 808 -0.60 -12.72 32.73
N LEU A 809 0.45 -11.99 33.12
CA LEU A 809 1.09 -12.13 34.43
C LEU A 809 0.12 -11.77 35.57
N THR A 810 0.01 -12.66 36.56
CA THR A 810 -0.79 -12.49 37.78
C THR A 810 0.06 -12.19 39.01
N GLU A 811 1.34 -12.57 39.00
CA GLU A 811 2.30 -12.35 40.08
C GLU A 811 3.49 -11.48 39.64
N PRO A 812 4.06 -10.65 40.54
CA PRO A 812 5.27 -9.89 40.25
C PRO A 812 6.47 -10.80 39.96
N LEU A 813 7.37 -10.34 39.08
CA LEU A 813 8.59 -11.08 38.76
C LEU A 813 9.47 -11.35 39.98
N ASP A 814 10.17 -12.48 39.94
CA ASP A 814 11.20 -12.81 40.93
C ASP A 814 12.29 -11.72 40.93
N VAL A 815 12.81 -11.43 42.13
CA VAL A 815 13.91 -10.50 42.35
C VAL A 815 15.13 -10.86 41.51
N GLN A 816 15.32 -12.14 41.17
CA GLN A 816 16.44 -12.62 40.34
C GLN A 816 16.35 -12.20 38.86
N GLU A 817 15.16 -11.88 38.35
CA GLU A 817 15.01 -11.41 36.97
C GLU A 817 15.50 -9.97 36.78
N TRP A 818 15.54 -9.18 37.86
CA TRP A 818 16.00 -7.79 37.87
C TRP A 818 17.54 -7.68 37.88
N LYS A 819 18.16 -7.97 36.73
CA LYS A 819 19.62 -7.95 36.56
C LYS A 819 20.17 -6.54 36.38
N GLN A 820 21.45 -6.35 36.72
CA GLN A 820 22.12 -5.04 36.68
C GLN A 820 22.39 -4.53 35.24
N ASP A 821 22.43 -5.44 34.27
CA ASP A 821 22.70 -5.21 32.84
C ASP A 821 21.43 -4.97 32.00
N LEU A 822 20.24 -4.94 32.62
CA LEU A 822 18.98 -4.66 31.91
C LEU A 822 18.93 -3.22 31.39
N GLU A 823 18.61 -3.06 30.11
CA GLU A 823 18.49 -1.76 29.45
C GLU A 823 17.03 -1.35 29.18
N GLN A 824 16.19 -2.27 28.72
CA GLN A 824 14.77 -2.00 28.44
C GLN A 824 13.89 -3.11 29.01
N VAL A 825 12.80 -2.71 29.66
CA VAL A 825 11.87 -3.62 30.34
C VAL A 825 10.44 -3.27 29.95
N SER A 826 9.65 -4.27 29.57
CA SER A 826 8.24 -4.08 29.21
C SER A 826 7.35 -5.15 29.83
N PHE A 827 6.32 -4.69 30.54
CA PHE A 827 5.28 -5.50 31.20
C PHE A 827 3.89 -5.16 30.70
N MET A 828 3.76 -4.41 29.60
CA MET A 828 2.48 -3.86 29.14
C MET A 828 1.37 -4.92 28.99
N LYS A 829 0.11 -4.51 29.12
CA LYS A 829 -1.08 -5.36 28.90
C LYS A 829 -1.15 -6.62 29.79
N ASN A 830 -0.62 -6.56 31.02
CA ASN A 830 -0.76 -7.62 32.02
C ASN A 830 -1.80 -7.26 33.08
N ARG A 831 -3.07 -7.15 32.69
CA ARG A 831 -4.17 -6.57 33.47
C ARG A 831 -4.39 -7.16 34.88
N GLU A 832 -3.91 -8.37 35.13
CA GLU A 832 -4.12 -9.09 36.38
C GLU A 832 -2.99 -8.92 37.42
N LEU A 833 -1.88 -8.23 37.07
CA LEU A 833 -0.65 -8.21 37.87
C LEU A 833 -0.83 -7.57 39.27
N GLN A 834 -1.65 -6.52 39.38
CA GLN A 834 -1.96 -5.73 40.60
C GLN A 834 -0.79 -5.09 41.37
N VAL A 835 0.37 -5.73 41.43
CA VAL A 835 1.59 -5.35 42.15
C VAL A 835 2.78 -5.57 41.22
N MET A 836 3.54 -4.50 40.96
CA MET A 836 4.69 -4.53 40.05
C MET A 836 5.91 -5.26 40.62
N TYR A 837 6.09 -5.21 41.94
CA TYR A 837 7.26 -5.73 42.63
C TYR A 837 6.90 -6.17 44.05
N PRO A 838 7.48 -7.25 44.59
CA PRO A 838 7.13 -7.73 45.92
C PRO A 838 7.37 -6.67 47.00
N LEU A 839 6.30 -6.21 47.65
CA LEU A 839 6.30 -5.07 48.59
C LEU A 839 7.27 -5.22 49.79
N LYS A 840 7.67 -6.45 50.14
CA LYS A 840 8.53 -6.78 51.30
C LYS A 840 9.99 -7.05 50.93
N LYS A 841 10.40 -6.88 49.67
CA LYS A 841 11.77 -7.13 49.20
C LYS A 841 12.56 -5.82 49.04
N PRO A 842 13.90 -5.87 49.14
CA PRO A 842 14.74 -4.69 48.88
C PRO A 842 14.53 -4.22 47.44
N PRO A 843 14.69 -2.92 47.13
CA PRO A 843 14.45 -2.41 45.79
C PRO A 843 15.42 -3.01 44.74
N PRO A 844 14.98 -3.23 43.50
CA PRO A 844 15.81 -3.79 42.44
C PRO A 844 16.99 -2.85 42.10
N ARG A 845 18.16 -3.44 41.86
CA ARG A 845 19.39 -2.71 41.53
C ARG A 845 19.67 -2.83 40.04
N CYS A 846 19.07 -1.95 39.24
CA CYS A 846 19.19 -1.95 37.78
C CYS A 846 19.68 -0.56 37.29
N PRO A 847 20.98 -0.25 37.39
CA PRO A 847 21.48 1.08 37.06
C PRO A 847 21.46 1.40 35.55
N MET A 848 21.49 0.36 34.70
CA MET A 848 21.53 0.49 33.23
C MET A 848 20.15 0.64 32.58
N ILE A 849 19.07 0.48 33.34
CA ILE A 849 17.71 0.53 32.78
C ILE A 849 17.43 1.94 32.26
N THR A 850 17.03 2.04 30.99
CA THR A 850 16.67 3.28 30.31
C THR A 850 15.17 3.37 30.05
N THR A 851 14.51 2.24 29.84
CA THR A 851 13.08 2.18 29.49
C THR A 851 12.35 1.17 30.37
N LEU A 852 11.22 1.59 30.92
CA LEU A 852 10.34 0.75 31.72
C LEU A 852 8.87 1.01 31.34
N LEU A 853 8.29 0.09 30.57
CA LEU A 853 6.92 0.18 30.07
C LEU A 853 5.99 -0.74 30.86
N VAL A 854 4.97 -0.17 31.49
CA VAL A 854 4.10 -0.88 32.44
C VAL A 854 2.64 -0.46 32.26
N SER A 855 2.25 -0.08 31.04
CA SER A 855 0.88 0.33 30.74
C SER A 855 -0.12 -0.85 30.81
N ASP A 856 -1.36 -0.59 31.19
CA ASP A 856 -2.48 -1.57 31.22
C ASP A 856 -2.15 -2.87 32.00
N CYS A 857 -1.56 -2.73 33.19
CA CYS A 857 -1.13 -3.85 34.04
C CYS A 857 -2.01 -4.07 35.29
N GLY A 858 -3.05 -3.25 35.48
CA GLY A 858 -3.89 -3.31 36.68
C GLY A 858 -3.17 -2.96 37.99
N ILE A 859 -2.01 -2.31 37.95
CA ILE A 859 -1.19 -2.00 39.13
C ILE A 859 -1.92 -1.00 40.04
N LYS A 860 -2.08 -1.37 41.31
CA LYS A 860 -2.76 -0.54 42.32
C LYS A 860 -1.78 0.32 43.14
N SER A 861 -0.55 -0.14 43.34
CA SER A 861 0.48 0.55 44.12
C SER A 861 1.89 0.12 43.75
N ILE A 862 2.85 1.05 43.84
CA ILE A 862 4.28 0.81 43.61
C ILE A 862 5.04 0.99 44.94
N PRO A 863 5.98 0.09 45.31
CA PRO A 863 6.77 0.25 46.53
C PRO A 863 7.55 1.57 46.56
N GLY A 864 7.60 2.22 47.73
CA GLY A 864 8.15 3.57 47.90
C GLY A 864 9.62 3.75 47.51
N ALA A 865 10.43 2.68 47.58
CA ALA A 865 11.85 2.71 47.27
C ALA A 865 12.21 2.06 45.91
N PHE A 866 11.21 1.64 45.13
CA PHE A 866 11.40 0.81 43.93
C PHE A 866 12.40 1.42 42.93
N PHE A 867 12.31 2.73 42.68
CA PHE A 867 13.16 3.42 41.70
C PHE A 867 14.53 3.89 42.24
N LYS A 868 14.86 3.59 43.50
CA LYS A 868 16.03 4.15 44.20
C LYS A 868 17.37 3.88 43.52
N HIS A 869 17.47 2.79 42.75
CA HIS A 869 18.71 2.35 42.09
C HIS A 869 18.61 2.29 40.56
N MET A 870 17.65 3.02 39.96
CA MET A 870 17.39 3.06 38.52
C MET A 870 17.78 4.42 37.91
N HIS A 871 18.96 4.95 38.25
CA HIS A 871 19.34 6.32 37.88
C HIS A 871 19.52 6.54 36.37
N GLY A 872 19.66 5.48 35.56
CA GLY A 872 19.72 5.54 34.10
C GLY A 872 18.36 5.72 33.42
N LEU A 873 17.24 5.62 34.15
CA LEU A 873 15.90 5.58 33.56
C LEU A 873 15.57 6.89 32.85
N LYS A 874 15.25 6.77 31.56
CA LYS A 874 14.82 7.86 30.68
C LYS A 874 13.31 7.85 30.47
N ILE A 875 12.71 6.67 30.29
CA ILE A 875 11.29 6.49 29.98
C ILE A 875 10.62 5.63 31.03
N LEU A 876 9.53 6.16 31.61
CA LEU A 876 8.66 5.44 32.52
C LEU A 876 7.21 5.58 32.09
N ASP A 877 6.60 4.48 31.67
CA ASP A 877 5.18 4.42 31.32
C ASP A 877 4.39 3.60 32.36
N LEU A 878 3.44 4.27 33.00
CA LEU A 878 2.52 3.70 33.99
C LEU A 878 1.05 3.90 33.58
N SER A 879 0.81 4.25 32.31
CA SER A 879 -0.53 4.58 31.80
C SER A 879 -1.54 3.44 32.02
N GLU A 880 -2.84 3.77 32.04
CA GLU A 880 -3.94 2.80 32.18
C GLU A 880 -3.87 1.91 33.43
N ASN A 881 -3.19 2.37 34.50
CA ASN A 881 -3.17 1.66 35.78
C ASN A 881 -4.03 2.33 36.85
N PRO A 882 -4.73 1.56 37.70
CA PRO A 882 -5.51 2.08 38.82
C PRO A 882 -4.64 2.52 40.02
N ILE A 883 -3.47 3.12 39.77
CA ILE A 883 -2.54 3.57 40.82
C ILE A 883 -3.11 4.73 41.62
N LYS A 884 -3.00 4.67 42.95
CA LYS A 884 -3.49 5.75 43.84
C LYS A 884 -2.46 6.84 44.12
N SER A 885 -1.18 6.47 44.13
CA SER A 885 -0.09 7.38 44.47
C SER A 885 1.23 6.93 43.84
N LEU A 886 2.00 7.90 43.34
CA LEU A 886 3.35 7.68 42.85
C LEU A 886 4.38 7.70 44.02
N PRO A 887 5.41 6.84 44.00
CA PRO A 887 6.41 6.77 45.06
C PRO A 887 7.41 7.93 44.99
N GLY A 888 7.87 8.41 46.16
CA GLY A 888 8.80 9.54 46.26
C GLY A 888 10.16 9.31 45.59
N SER A 889 10.58 8.04 45.41
CA SER A 889 11.82 7.71 44.70
C SER A 889 11.82 8.11 43.22
N ILE A 890 10.66 8.40 42.61
CA ILE A 890 10.60 8.92 41.23
C ILE A 890 11.33 10.26 41.12
N SER A 891 11.28 11.10 42.16
CA SER A 891 11.99 12.37 42.20
C SER A 891 13.52 12.25 42.15
N ASP A 892 14.07 11.04 42.34
CA ASP A 892 15.51 10.79 42.29
C ASP A 892 16.00 10.39 40.88
N LEU A 893 15.08 10.22 39.92
CA LEU A 893 15.35 9.81 38.52
C LEU A 893 15.80 11.00 37.65
N LYS A 894 16.98 11.56 37.92
CA LYS A 894 17.46 12.80 37.26
C LYS A 894 17.59 12.74 35.73
N ASN A 895 17.62 11.56 35.13
CA ASN A 895 17.73 11.36 33.68
C ASN A 895 16.38 11.10 32.99
N LEU A 896 15.27 11.11 33.74
CA LEU A 896 13.95 10.82 33.21
C LEU A 896 13.52 11.92 32.21
N THR A 897 13.37 11.54 30.94
CA THR A 897 12.95 12.40 29.83
C THR A 897 11.45 12.29 29.56
N ALA A 898 10.84 11.13 29.80
CA ALA A 898 9.41 10.88 29.61
C ALA A 898 8.77 10.16 30.81
N LEU A 899 7.66 10.71 31.31
CA LEU A 899 6.82 10.11 32.34
C LEU A 899 5.37 10.06 31.84
N LEU A 900 4.87 8.85 31.55
CA LEU A 900 3.54 8.63 31.01
C LEU A 900 2.61 8.05 32.09
N LEU A 901 1.50 8.75 32.38
CA LEU A 901 0.45 8.45 33.35
C LEU A 901 -0.96 8.58 32.74
N ALA A 902 -1.10 8.52 31.42
CA ALA A 902 -2.40 8.65 30.75
C ALA A 902 -3.41 7.64 31.31
N TYR A 903 -4.68 8.05 31.43
CA TYR A 903 -5.77 7.21 31.94
C TYR A 903 -5.56 6.59 33.35
N CYS A 904 -4.66 7.15 34.17
CA CYS A 904 -4.51 6.78 35.59
C CYS A 904 -5.59 7.44 36.48
N GLN A 905 -6.86 7.09 36.26
CA GLN A 905 -8.02 7.78 36.85
C GLN A 905 -8.05 7.83 38.40
N ASN A 906 -7.34 6.91 39.06
CA ASN A 906 -7.29 6.81 40.52
C ASN A 906 -6.14 7.59 41.18
N LEU A 907 -5.29 8.25 40.40
CA LEU A 907 -4.08 8.89 40.90
C LEU A 907 -4.39 10.17 41.68
N LYS A 908 -4.19 10.14 43.00
CA LYS A 908 -4.50 11.28 43.90
C LYS A 908 -3.27 11.98 44.48
N LYS A 909 -2.13 11.29 44.55
CA LYS A 909 -0.89 11.82 45.15
C LYS A 909 0.29 11.65 44.20
N VAL A 910 0.89 12.76 43.80
CA VAL A 910 2.09 12.80 42.97
C VAL A 910 3.21 13.46 43.78
N PRO A 911 4.43 12.87 43.85
CA PRO A 911 5.56 13.46 44.56
C PRO A 911 6.06 14.72 43.84
N SER A 912 6.91 15.49 44.51
CA SER A 912 7.48 16.69 43.87
C SER A 912 8.40 16.30 42.71
N LEU A 913 8.00 16.66 41.49
CA LEU A 913 8.78 16.39 40.28
C LEU A 913 9.84 17.46 39.98
N SER A 914 9.99 18.49 40.83
CA SER A 914 10.87 19.64 40.57
C SER A 914 12.36 19.30 40.44
N LYS A 915 12.78 18.11 40.86
CA LYS A 915 14.16 17.62 40.70
C LYS A 915 14.43 17.04 39.30
N LEU A 916 13.39 16.79 38.50
CA LEU A 916 13.47 16.19 37.16
C LEU A 916 13.71 17.28 36.10
N GLY A 917 14.89 17.90 36.14
CA GLY A 917 15.22 19.05 35.29
C GLY A 917 15.37 18.77 33.78
N VAL A 918 15.37 17.50 33.37
CA VAL A 918 15.48 17.08 31.95
C VAL A 918 14.19 16.43 31.42
N LEU A 919 13.11 16.46 32.20
CA LEU A 919 11.82 15.90 31.80
C LEU A 919 11.23 16.74 30.65
N LYS A 920 11.05 16.11 29.50
CA LYS A 920 10.54 16.72 28.27
C LYS A 920 9.07 16.40 28.01
N MET A 921 8.64 15.18 28.36
CA MET A 921 7.29 14.67 28.08
C MET A 921 6.58 14.25 29.37
N LEU A 922 5.33 14.68 29.52
CA LEU A 922 4.51 14.39 30.68
C LEU A 922 3.03 14.31 30.31
N ASN A 923 2.35 13.21 30.70
CA ASN A 923 0.90 13.10 30.54
C ASN A 923 0.16 12.66 31.83
N GLY A 924 -1.12 13.05 31.97
CA GLY A 924 -2.06 12.56 33.01
C GLY A 924 -1.80 12.96 34.48
N ILE A 925 -1.97 14.24 34.88
CA ILE A 925 -1.68 14.72 36.25
C ILE A 925 -2.82 15.56 36.87
N PRO A 926 -3.09 15.44 38.20
CA PRO A 926 -3.96 16.35 38.95
C PRO A 926 -3.33 17.73 39.29
N ASN A 927 -4.16 18.77 39.35
CA ASN A 927 -3.80 20.19 39.52
C ASN A 927 -2.84 20.54 40.67
N GLY A 928 -1.92 21.50 40.44
CA GLY A 928 -1.14 22.18 41.48
C GLY A 928 0.36 21.83 41.59
N ILE A 929 0.91 20.99 40.70
CA ILE A 929 2.30 20.50 40.75
C ILE A 929 3.14 20.98 39.54
N LEU A 930 2.50 21.57 38.53
CA LEU A 930 3.05 21.82 37.20
C LEU A 930 4.07 22.97 37.13
N SER A 931 3.87 24.05 37.88
CA SER A 931 4.61 25.32 37.73
C SER A 931 6.13 25.29 37.99
N LYS A 932 6.72 24.14 38.35
CA LYS A 932 8.15 23.98 38.66
C LYS A 932 8.95 23.18 37.62
N LEU A 933 8.32 22.67 36.56
CA LEU A 933 8.99 21.85 35.52
C LEU A 933 9.39 22.71 34.30
N SER A 934 10.39 23.59 34.44
CA SER A 934 10.71 24.60 33.43
C SER A 934 11.26 24.10 32.08
N CYS A 935 11.58 22.81 31.97
CA CYS A 935 12.15 22.19 30.76
C CYS A 935 11.13 21.36 29.95
N LEU A 936 9.87 21.34 30.38
CA LEU A 936 8.82 20.56 29.72
C LEU A 936 8.52 21.11 28.32
N GLN A 937 8.51 20.23 27.31
CA GLN A 937 8.25 20.55 25.91
C GLN A 937 6.87 20.05 25.45
N HIS A 938 6.45 18.87 25.91
CA HIS A 938 5.14 18.27 25.58
C HIS A 938 4.36 17.99 26.86
N LEU A 939 3.18 18.60 26.98
CA LEU A 939 2.26 18.40 28.10
C LEU A 939 0.90 17.94 27.58
N ASN A 940 0.47 16.75 28.00
CA ASN A 940 -0.89 16.26 27.74
C ASN A 940 -1.61 15.95 29.06
N VAL A 941 -2.55 16.80 29.46
CA VAL A 941 -3.33 16.60 30.69
C VAL A 941 -4.67 15.90 30.45
N GLY A 942 -4.98 15.55 29.19
CA GLY A 942 -6.23 14.95 28.77
C GLY A 942 -7.45 15.77 29.22
N GLU A 943 -8.44 15.08 29.78
CA GLU A 943 -9.68 15.69 30.33
C GLU A 943 -9.47 16.49 31.63
N THR A 944 -8.24 16.51 32.18
CA THR A 944 -7.98 17.16 33.47
C THR A 944 -7.92 18.67 33.29
N SER A 945 -8.74 19.40 34.05
CA SER A 945 -8.84 20.83 33.89
C SER A 945 -7.73 21.59 34.63
N VAL A 946 -6.94 22.39 33.92
CA VAL A 946 -5.74 23.06 34.40
C VAL A 946 -5.92 24.58 34.56
N ARG A 947 -5.10 25.18 35.43
CA ARG A 947 -5.06 26.63 35.62
C ARG A 947 -4.12 27.30 34.63
N GLY A 948 -4.57 28.38 34.00
CA GLY A 948 -3.78 29.09 32.98
C GLY A 948 -2.45 29.63 33.47
N GLU A 949 -2.41 30.16 34.70
CA GLU A 949 -1.20 30.66 35.35
C GLU A 949 -0.11 29.57 35.53
N GLU A 950 -0.52 28.32 35.78
CA GLU A 950 0.43 27.22 35.97
C GLU A 950 1.13 26.84 34.67
N ILE A 951 0.40 26.88 33.55
CA ILE A 951 0.94 26.55 32.22
C ILE A 951 1.81 27.67 31.68
N ALA A 952 1.47 28.93 31.96
CA ALA A 952 2.31 30.07 31.59
C ALA A 952 3.71 30.06 32.25
N GLY A 953 3.89 29.26 33.32
CA GLY A 953 5.18 29.01 33.94
C GLY A 953 6.15 28.21 33.04
N PHE A 954 5.66 27.48 32.04
CA PHE A 954 6.49 26.67 31.15
C PHE A 954 7.10 27.50 30.02
N LYS A 955 8.42 27.67 30.05
CA LYS A 955 9.15 28.50 29.08
C LYS A 955 9.57 27.76 27.80
N LYS A 956 9.51 26.43 27.79
CA LYS A 956 9.95 25.58 26.68
C LYS A 956 8.81 24.72 26.10
N LEU A 957 7.57 25.02 26.45
CA LEU A 957 6.42 24.22 26.03
C LEU A 957 6.17 24.44 24.53
N GLU A 958 6.27 23.36 23.75
CA GLU A 958 6.06 23.37 22.29
C GLU A 958 4.68 22.82 21.93
N PHE A 959 4.18 21.84 22.72
CA PHE A 959 2.88 21.19 22.55
C PHE A 959 2.09 21.17 23.87
N PHE A 960 0.83 21.56 23.81
CA PHE A 960 -0.11 21.47 24.92
C PHE A 960 -1.45 20.86 24.49
N GLU A 961 -1.84 19.76 25.15
CA GLU A 961 -3.16 19.15 25.06
C GLU A 961 -3.86 19.17 26.43
N GLY A 962 -5.02 19.82 26.53
CA GLY A 962 -5.75 19.90 27.79
C GLY A 962 -6.97 20.81 27.83
N ARG A 963 -7.64 20.80 28.99
CA ARG A 963 -8.88 21.53 29.27
C ARG A 963 -8.66 22.71 30.23
N PHE A 964 -9.21 23.88 29.95
CA PHE A 964 -9.27 24.99 30.93
C PHE A 964 -10.58 24.95 31.74
N ASN A 965 -10.54 25.44 32.99
CA ASN A 965 -11.70 25.39 33.89
C ASN A 965 -12.82 26.35 33.43
N ASP A 966 -12.43 27.51 32.91
CA ASP A 966 -13.31 28.58 32.45
C ASP A 966 -12.56 29.50 31.46
N VAL A 967 -13.30 30.42 30.81
CA VAL A 967 -12.72 31.43 29.90
C VAL A 967 -11.70 32.32 30.63
N SER A 968 -11.91 32.56 31.93
CA SER A 968 -10.99 33.39 32.73
C SER A 968 -9.60 32.75 32.80
N ASN A 969 -9.51 31.42 32.96
CA ASN A 969 -8.27 30.67 32.97
C ASN A 969 -7.56 30.65 31.62
N LEU A 970 -8.32 30.49 30.54
CA LEU A 970 -7.76 30.62 29.19
C LEU A 970 -7.25 32.05 28.96
N ASN A 971 -7.99 33.08 29.36
CA ASN A 971 -7.57 34.48 29.27
C ASN A 971 -6.34 34.76 30.14
N MET A 972 -6.25 34.22 31.36
CA MET A 972 -5.08 34.36 32.23
C MET A 972 -3.85 33.70 31.60
N TYR A 973 -4.00 32.52 30.99
CA TYR A 973 -2.93 31.86 30.26
C TYR A 973 -2.42 32.74 29.11
N VAL A 974 -3.35 33.20 28.27
CA VAL A 974 -3.05 34.07 27.12
C VAL A 974 -2.43 35.39 27.55
N HIS A 975 -2.94 36.04 28.60
CA HIS A 975 -2.36 37.26 29.13
C HIS A 975 -0.94 37.04 29.69
N ALA A 976 -0.66 35.88 30.27
CA ALA A 976 0.68 35.57 30.75
C ALA A 976 1.68 35.29 29.60
N LEU A 977 1.21 35.07 28.37
CA LEU A 977 2.02 34.98 27.16
C LEU A 977 2.34 36.35 26.53
N HIS A 978 1.84 37.47 27.08
CA HIS A 978 1.91 38.81 26.46
C HIS A 978 3.36 39.31 26.17
N ASP A 979 4.41 38.69 26.75
CA ASP A 979 5.82 39.05 26.51
C ASP A 979 6.72 37.86 26.12
N ARG A 980 6.16 36.72 25.65
CA ARG A 980 6.93 35.51 25.32
C ARG A 980 6.39 34.80 24.09
N GLU A 981 7.26 34.08 23.37
CA GLU A 981 6.83 33.10 22.36
C GLU A 981 6.09 31.94 23.07
N GLY A 982 4.82 31.73 22.71
CA GLY A 982 4.02 30.61 23.20
C GLY A 982 4.22 29.32 22.39
N PRO A 983 3.63 28.18 22.82
CA PRO A 983 3.63 26.91 22.09
C PRO A 983 3.40 27.02 20.59
N ARG A 984 4.07 26.15 19.83
CA ARG A 984 3.89 26.05 18.36
C ARG A 984 2.54 25.42 18.02
N GLU A 985 2.04 24.54 18.88
CA GLU A 985 0.81 23.78 18.68
C GLU A 985 -0.07 23.82 19.94
N TYR A 986 -1.35 24.15 19.76
CA TYR A 986 -2.36 24.09 20.82
C TYR A 986 -3.45 23.08 20.44
N LEU A 987 -3.59 22.02 21.22
CA LEU A 987 -4.70 21.09 21.11
C LEU A 987 -5.63 21.31 22.31
N ILE A 988 -6.64 22.18 22.17
CA ILE A 988 -7.58 22.47 23.25
C ILE A 988 -8.75 21.48 23.18
N VAL A 989 -8.60 20.34 23.84
CA VAL A 989 -9.62 19.29 23.90
C VAL A 989 -10.56 19.60 25.07
N LYS A 990 -11.82 19.94 24.73
CA LYS A 990 -12.93 20.30 25.63
C LYS A 990 -12.73 21.56 26.47
N CYS A 991 -13.53 22.58 26.20
CA CYS A 991 -13.94 23.54 27.23
C CYS A 991 -15.41 23.29 27.57
N ASN A 992 -15.75 22.66 28.71
CA ASN A 992 -17.09 22.90 29.27
C ASN A 992 -17.11 24.33 29.81
N LEU A 993 -17.38 25.27 28.93
CA LEU A 993 -17.73 26.62 29.29
C LEU A 993 -19.08 26.52 29.98
N VAL A 994 -19.18 26.65 31.30
CA VAL A 994 -20.46 26.94 31.95
C VAL A 994 -20.63 28.45 31.82
N CYS A 995 -21.43 28.91 30.88
CA CYS A 995 -21.72 30.35 30.75
C CYS A 995 -23.06 30.62 31.43
N SER A 996 -23.02 31.47 32.45
CA SER A 996 -24.24 32.06 32.98
C SER A 996 -24.79 33.04 31.93
N GLU A 997 -26.11 33.04 31.71
CA GLU A 997 -26.79 33.93 30.74
C GLU A 997 -26.56 35.43 31.03
N ASP A 998 -26.01 35.77 32.21
CA ASP A 998 -25.88 37.14 32.71
C ASP A 998 -24.44 37.72 32.67
N ASP A 999 -23.43 36.98 32.19
CA ASP A 999 -22.07 37.52 32.09
C ASP A 999 -21.91 38.46 30.88
N LEU A 1000 -22.14 39.75 31.13
CA LEU A 1000 -21.89 40.94 30.30
C LEU A 1000 -20.49 41.03 29.65
N LEU A 1001 -19.59 40.07 29.93
CA LEU A 1001 -18.25 39.96 29.38
C LEU A 1001 -18.20 39.37 27.95
N PHE A 1002 -19.26 38.72 27.46
CA PHE A 1002 -19.35 38.28 26.05
C PHE A 1002 -19.45 39.44 25.05
N SER A 1003 -19.71 40.67 25.53
CA SER A 1003 -19.72 41.89 24.72
C SER A 1003 -18.33 42.46 24.43
N ARG A 1004 -17.26 41.90 24.99
CA ARG A 1004 -15.88 42.32 24.72
C ARG A 1004 -15.06 41.14 24.24
N PHE A 1005 -14.89 41.08 22.92
CA PHE A 1005 -13.80 40.50 22.14
C PHE A 1005 -12.65 39.88 22.96
N PHE A 1006 -12.11 38.75 22.49
CA PHE A 1006 -10.68 38.47 22.69
C PHE A 1006 -9.90 39.69 22.16
N ARG A 1007 -9.60 40.67 23.00
CA ARG A 1007 -8.61 41.73 22.71
C ARG A 1007 -7.27 41.19 23.12
N ILE A 1008 -6.79 40.23 22.34
CA ILE A 1008 -5.44 39.70 22.47
C ILE A 1008 -4.59 40.43 21.44
N PRO A 1009 -3.46 41.04 21.81
CA PRO A 1009 -2.55 41.64 20.84
C PRO A 1009 -2.09 40.61 19.79
N LEU A 1010 -1.95 41.02 18.51
CA LEU A 1010 -1.52 40.16 17.39
C LEU A 1010 -0.26 39.31 17.68
N ALA A 1011 0.60 39.74 18.61
CA ALA A 1011 1.85 39.06 18.94
C ALA A 1011 1.65 37.72 19.67
N THR A 1012 0.56 37.55 20.42
CA THR A 1012 0.43 36.47 21.44
C THR A 1012 0.22 35.07 20.83
N PHE A 1013 -0.26 34.97 19.58
CA PHE A 1013 -0.42 33.70 18.86
C PHE A 1013 0.38 33.64 17.55
N SER A 1014 1.40 34.48 17.41
CA SER A 1014 2.23 34.50 16.20
C SER A 1014 2.94 33.17 15.94
N THR A 1015 3.16 32.32 16.94
CA THR A 1015 3.80 31.00 16.80
C THR A 1015 2.82 29.86 16.55
N LEU A 1016 1.51 30.11 16.66
CA LEU A 1016 0.48 29.08 16.62
C LEU A 1016 0.27 28.52 15.20
N ARG A 1017 0.45 27.21 15.04
CA ARG A 1017 0.24 26.49 13.79
C ARG A 1017 -1.03 25.65 13.77
N ILE A 1018 -1.37 24.97 14.87
CA ILE A 1018 -2.52 24.06 14.92
C ILE A 1018 -3.44 24.47 16.08
N LEU A 1019 -4.74 24.62 15.80
CA LEU A 1019 -5.78 24.88 16.80
C LEU A 1019 -6.96 23.93 16.57
N ASN A 1020 -7.29 23.13 17.59
CA ASN A 1020 -8.48 22.27 17.60
C ASN A 1020 -9.36 22.63 18.81
N ILE A 1021 -10.66 22.77 18.56
CA ILE A 1021 -11.71 23.12 19.52
C ILE A 1021 -12.80 22.07 19.42
N ASN A 1022 -13.07 21.40 20.53
CA ASN A 1022 -14.06 20.32 20.59
C ASN A 1022 -15.03 20.53 21.77
N ASN A 1023 -16.33 20.35 21.53
CA ASN A 1023 -17.38 20.25 22.56
C ASN A 1023 -17.50 21.49 23.48
N CYS A 1024 -17.43 22.70 22.89
CA CYS A 1024 -17.58 23.97 23.59
C CYS A 1024 -19.03 24.49 23.52
N GLU A 1025 -19.90 23.98 24.40
CA GLU A 1025 -21.36 24.15 24.30
C GLU A 1025 -21.87 25.60 24.37
N ASN A 1026 -21.19 26.51 25.08
CA ASN A 1026 -21.66 27.90 25.26
C ASN A 1026 -20.87 28.95 24.46
N MET A 1027 -19.93 28.52 23.60
CA MET A 1027 -19.14 29.46 22.80
C MET A 1027 -19.90 29.88 21.55
N LYS A 1028 -20.20 31.18 21.42
CA LYS A 1028 -20.89 31.73 20.24
C LYS A 1028 -19.94 32.24 19.16
N ARG A 1029 -18.76 32.74 19.55
CA ARG A 1029 -17.78 33.36 18.64
C ARG A 1029 -16.36 33.01 19.03
N LEU A 1030 -15.49 32.73 18.05
CA LEU A 1030 -14.11 32.29 18.30
C LEU A 1030 -13.07 33.42 18.22
N PHE A 1031 -12.99 34.12 17.09
CA PHE A 1031 -11.98 35.17 16.83
C PHE A 1031 -12.60 36.55 16.71
N SER A 1032 -11.83 37.57 17.11
CA SER A 1032 -12.05 38.97 16.72
C SER A 1032 -11.35 39.23 15.38
N PRO A 1033 -11.81 40.17 14.51
CA PRO A 1033 -11.22 40.46 13.20
C PRO A 1033 -9.71 40.75 13.26
N ASN A 1034 -9.28 41.49 14.28
CA ASN A 1034 -7.90 41.94 14.46
C ASN A 1034 -7.03 40.94 15.25
N CYS A 1035 -7.52 39.74 15.55
CA CYS A 1035 -6.87 38.76 16.43
C CYS A 1035 -6.72 37.38 15.79
N VAL A 1036 -6.85 37.27 14.46
CA VAL A 1036 -6.69 36.01 13.72
C VAL A 1036 -5.20 35.64 13.59
N PRO A 1037 -4.76 34.44 14.02
CA PRO A 1037 -3.35 34.04 13.94
C PRO A 1037 -2.91 33.73 12.49
N LEU A 1038 -2.03 34.57 11.93
CA LEU A 1038 -1.60 34.50 10.51
C LEU A 1038 -0.76 33.25 10.15
N ASN A 1039 -0.09 32.65 11.13
CA ASN A 1039 0.75 31.46 10.95
C ASN A 1039 -0.01 30.14 11.20
N LEU A 1040 -1.34 30.22 11.38
CA LEU A 1040 -2.18 29.05 11.58
C LEU A 1040 -2.20 28.21 10.31
N GLN A 1041 -1.71 26.99 10.43
CA GLN A 1041 -1.72 25.95 9.41
C GLN A 1041 -2.99 25.11 9.49
N GLN A 1042 -3.57 24.96 10.68
CA GLN A 1042 -4.74 24.12 10.87
C GLN A 1042 -5.75 24.65 11.89
N LEU A 1043 -7.03 24.60 11.52
CA LEU A 1043 -8.16 24.94 12.38
C LEU A 1043 -9.22 23.81 12.37
N SER A 1044 -9.56 23.28 13.53
CA SER A 1044 -10.67 22.33 13.71
C SER A 1044 -11.66 22.81 14.77
N VAL A 1045 -12.96 22.79 14.45
CA VAL A 1045 -14.06 23.13 15.36
C VAL A 1045 -15.13 22.04 15.27
N THR A 1046 -15.33 21.30 16.36
CA THR A 1046 -16.15 20.08 16.41
C THR A 1046 -17.11 20.13 17.62
N ASP A 1047 -18.34 19.63 17.48
CA ASP A 1047 -19.34 19.48 18.56
C ASP A 1047 -19.66 20.77 19.36
N CYS A 1048 -19.52 21.96 18.77
CA CYS A 1048 -19.78 23.25 19.44
C CYS A 1048 -21.19 23.77 19.15
N ASN A 1049 -22.18 23.32 19.94
CA ASN A 1049 -23.60 23.51 19.65
C ASN A 1049 -24.11 24.96 19.54
N GLN A 1050 -23.57 25.92 20.30
CA GLN A 1050 -24.00 27.33 20.25
C GLN A 1050 -23.12 28.23 19.36
N MET A 1051 -22.16 27.66 18.62
CA MET A 1051 -21.28 28.46 17.76
C MET A 1051 -22.09 29.15 16.66
N GLU A 1052 -22.10 30.47 16.62
CA GLU A 1052 -22.84 31.27 15.64
C GLU A 1052 -21.91 31.80 14.53
N GLU A 1053 -20.71 32.27 14.89
CA GLU A 1053 -19.72 32.86 13.97
C GLU A 1053 -18.28 32.44 14.35
N ILE A 1054 -17.43 32.07 13.39
CA ILE A 1054 -16.00 31.78 13.71
C ILE A 1054 -15.21 33.07 13.91
N ILE A 1055 -15.35 34.06 13.02
CA ILE A 1055 -14.75 35.39 13.10
C ILE A 1055 -15.87 36.41 13.28
N ALA A 1056 -15.89 37.06 14.44
CA ALA A 1056 -16.92 38.02 14.86
C ALA A 1056 -16.83 39.35 14.08
N SER A 1057 -17.95 39.96 13.71
CA SER A 1057 -17.95 41.33 13.15
C SER A 1057 -17.82 42.43 14.23
N GLU A 1058 -17.19 43.57 13.92
CA GLU A 1058 -17.25 44.75 14.81
C GLU A 1058 -18.67 45.35 14.84
N PRO A 1059 -19.20 45.76 16.01
CA PRO A 1059 -20.47 46.49 16.07
C PRO A 1059 -20.30 47.87 15.44
N GLU A 1060 -21.17 48.19 14.48
CA GLU A 1060 -21.14 49.42 13.68
C GLU A 1060 -20.99 50.68 14.54
N SER A 1061 -19.88 51.41 14.37
CA SER A 1061 -19.83 52.83 14.72
C SER A 1061 -20.59 53.61 13.65
N GLU A 1062 -21.64 54.32 14.06
CA GLU A 1062 -22.42 55.19 13.18
C GLU A 1062 -21.50 56.13 12.37
N GLY A 1063 -21.47 55.94 11.04
CA GLY A 1063 -20.84 56.86 10.10
C GLY A 1063 -19.45 56.44 9.60
N GLY A 1064 -19.41 55.48 8.69
CA GLY A 1064 -18.21 55.18 7.89
C GLY A 1064 -18.55 54.19 6.78
N GLY A 1065 -18.20 54.51 5.52
CA GLY A 1065 -18.54 53.70 4.35
C GLY A 1065 -18.03 52.26 4.43
N LEU A 1066 -18.77 51.37 3.76
CA LEU A 1066 -18.55 49.93 3.66
C LEU A 1066 -17.13 49.61 3.11
N VAL A 1067 -16.16 49.34 4.00
CA VAL A 1067 -14.86 48.78 3.62
C VAL A 1067 -14.94 47.27 3.79
N SER A 1068 -14.79 46.50 2.71
CA SER A 1068 -14.62 45.05 2.77
C SER A 1068 -13.30 44.73 3.49
N LEU A 1069 -13.35 44.12 4.68
CA LEU A 1069 -12.16 43.60 5.33
C LEU A 1069 -11.78 42.24 4.70
N GLU A 1070 -10.53 42.11 4.26
CA GLU A 1070 -9.94 40.86 3.80
C GLU A 1070 -9.19 40.18 4.97
N HIS A 1071 -9.59 38.95 5.30
CA HIS A 1071 -8.90 38.11 6.29
C HIS A 1071 -7.98 37.13 5.56
N ARG A 1072 -6.66 37.36 5.62
CA ARG A 1072 -5.66 36.46 5.01
C ARG A 1072 -5.12 35.45 6.02
N LEU A 1073 -5.26 34.17 5.70
CA LEU A 1073 -4.70 33.03 6.41
C LEU A 1073 -3.77 32.26 5.46
N PRO A 1074 -2.60 32.83 5.12
CA PRO A 1074 -1.78 32.35 4.00
C PRO A 1074 -1.16 30.97 4.24
N GLN A 1075 -1.04 30.56 5.50
CA GLN A 1075 -0.42 29.27 5.88
C GLN A 1075 -1.46 28.17 6.15
N LEU A 1076 -2.76 28.47 6.15
CA LEU A 1076 -3.80 27.52 6.53
C LEU A 1076 -3.93 26.42 5.47
N THR A 1077 -3.49 25.21 5.81
CA THR A 1077 -3.57 24.00 4.98
C THR A 1077 -4.81 23.17 5.27
N GLN A 1078 -5.35 23.20 6.50
CA GLN A 1078 -6.48 22.35 6.89
C GLN A 1078 -7.56 23.10 7.69
N LEU A 1079 -8.82 22.94 7.29
CA LEU A 1079 -9.99 23.52 7.99
C LEU A 1079 -11.11 22.48 8.14
N LEU A 1080 -11.46 22.13 9.38
CA LEU A 1080 -12.48 21.14 9.73
C LEU A 1080 -13.60 21.79 10.57
N LEU A 1081 -14.84 21.69 10.09
CA LEU A 1081 -16.06 22.12 10.79
C LEU A 1081 -17.03 20.93 10.87
N MET A 1082 -17.31 20.43 12.07
CA MET A 1082 -18.15 19.25 12.29
C MET A 1082 -19.17 19.48 13.41
N ASP A 1083 -20.42 19.09 13.18
CA ASP A 1083 -21.50 19.10 14.19
C ASP A 1083 -21.70 20.48 14.84
N LEU A 1084 -21.90 21.50 14.00
CA LEU A 1084 -22.13 22.90 14.39
C LEU A 1084 -23.55 23.36 13.99
N PRO A 1085 -24.60 23.03 14.77
CA PRO A 1085 -25.99 23.26 14.38
C PRO A 1085 -26.41 24.73 14.28
N GLU A 1086 -25.79 25.63 15.07
CA GLU A 1086 -26.11 27.06 15.11
C GLU A 1086 -25.21 27.94 14.22
N LEU A 1087 -24.21 27.36 13.55
CA LEU A 1087 -23.22 28.13 12.79
C LEU A 1087 -23.88 28.80 11.58
N LYS A 1088 -23.92 30.14 11.56
CA LYS A 1088 -24.55 30.94 10.51
C LYS A 1088 -23.55 31.38 9.45
N SER A 1089 -22.35 31.79 9.87
CA SER A 1089 -21.27 32.23 8.98
C SER A 1089 -19.88 31.98 9.57
N ILE A 1090 -18.86 31.92 8.72
CA ILE A 1090 -17.45 31.84 9.15
C ILE A 1090 -16.89 33.25 9.45
N CYS A 1091 -17.24 34.26 8.64
CA CYS A 1091 -16.95 35.69 8.89
C CYS A 1091 -18.15 36.56 8.49
N SER A 1092 -18.07 37.88 8.67
CA SER A 1092 -19.20 38.79 8.44
C SER A 1092 -19.63 38.88 6.96
N VAL A 1093 -20.84 39.40 6.70
CA VAL A 1093 -21.53 39.37 5.39
C VAL A 1093 -20.76 40.07 4.26
N ASN A 1094 -19.78 40.92 4.55
CA ASN A 1094 -18.99 41.63 3.53
C ASN A 1094 -17.49 41.31 3.58
N GLU A 1095 -17.09 40.30 4.35
CA GLU A 1095 -15.70 39.91 4.54
C GLU A 1095 -15.32 38.69 3.68
N VAL A 1096 -14.05 38.66 3.26
CA VAL A 1096 -13.49 37.60 2.42
C VAL A 1096 -12.38 36.89 3.18
N MET A 1097 -12.38 35.56 3.16
CA MET A 1097 -11.34 34.74 3.73
C MET A 1097 -10.44 34.19 2.62
N ILE A 1098 -9.16 34.54 2.64
CA ILE A 1098 -8.16 34.12 1.63
C ILE A 1098 -7.22 33.10 2.29
N CYS A 1099 -7.25 31.86 1.81
CA CYS A 1099 -6.43 30.76 2.30
C CYS A 1099 -5.57 30.18 1.16
N ASP A 1100 -4.43 30.80 0.89
CA ASP A 1100 -3.60 30.49 -0.29
C ASP A 1100 -3.00 29.08 -0.29
N SER A 1101 -2.86 28.47 0.88
CA SER A 1101 -2.21 27.16 1.08
C SER A 1101 -3.19 26.04 1.44
N LEU A 1102 -4.50 26.22 1.28
CA LEU A 1102 -5.51 25.25 1.73
C LEU A 1102 -5.42 23.94 0.93
N GLU A 1103 -5.24 22.82 1.64
CA GLU A 1103 -5.12 21.46 1.11
C GLU A 1103 -6.28 20.55 1.52
N LYS A 1104 -6.91 20.76 2.66
CA LYS A 1104 -8.07 19.94 3.07
C LYS A 1104 -9.14 20.78 3.75
N PHE A 1105 -10.40 20.51 3.39
CA PHE A 1105 -11.55 21.25 3.89
C PHE A 1105 -12.74 20.33 4.17
N TRP A 1106 -13.30 20.39 5.37
CA TRP A 1106 -14.45 19.56 5.79
C TRP A 1106 -15.57 20.43 6.36
N VAL A 1107 -16.81 20.18 5.90
CA VAL A 1107 -18.04 20.70 6.50
C VAL A 1107 -19.02 19.55 6.68
N LEU A 1108 -19.24 19.16 7.92
CA LEU A 1108 -20.03 17.99 8.27
C LEU A 1108 -21.10 18.41 9.30
N ASN A 1109 -22.39 18.22 8.95
CA ASN A 1109 -23.54 18.53 9.82
C ASN A 1109 -23.61 19.99 10.32
N CYS A 1110 -23.41 20.97 9.42
CA CYS A 1110 -23.55 22.41 9.71
C CYS A 1110 -24.76 23.04 9.00
N PRO A 1111 -26.01 22.73 9.40
CA PRO A 1111 -27.22 23.01 8.61
C PRO A 1111 -27.57 24.51 8.44
N LYS A 1112 -27.15 25.39 9.37
CA LYS A 1112 -27.46 26.83 9.31
C LYS A 1112 -26.42 27.65 8.55
N LEU A 1113 -25.29 27.04 8.16
CA LEU A 1113 -24.23 27.73 7.45
C LEU A 1113 -24.66 27.94 6.00
N LYS A 1114 -25.12 29.15 5.66
CA LYS A 1114 -25.71 29.41 4.33
C LYS A 1114 -24.74 30.01 3.33
N ARG A 1115 -23.63 30.57 3.79
CA ARG A 1115 -22.68 31.29 2.95
C ARG A 1115 -21.25 30.87 3.23
N MET A 1116 -20.48 30.69 2.16
CA MET A 1116 -19.05 30.43 2.22
C MET A 1116 -18.24 31.68 1.85
N PRO A 1117 -17.39 32.20 2.76
CA PRO A 1117 -16.55 33.38 2.49
C PRO A 1117 -15.18 33.05 1.86
N LEU A 1118 -14.90 31.77 1.59
CA LEU A 1118 -13.66 31.33 0.96
C LEU A 1118 -13.57 31.86 -0.46
N ASN A 1119 -12.55 32.69 -0.72
CA ASN A 1119 -12.11 32.92 -2.09
C ASN A 1119 -11.14 31.79 -2.44
N PRO A 1120 -11.41 30.95 -3.47
CA PRO A 1120 -10.43 29.98 -3.91
C PRO A 1120 -9.12 30.71 -4.26
N PRO A 1121 -7.95 30.12 -3.98
CA PRO A 1121 -6.67 30.72 -4.36
C PRO A 1121 -6.72 31.09 -5.85
N GLU A 1122 -6.24 32.28 -6.21
CA GLU A 1122 -6.26 32.78 -7.59
C GLU A 1122 -5.69 31.71 -8.52
N LEU A 1123 -6.60 31.04 -9.25
CA LEU A 1123 -6.24 30.06 -10.28
C LEU A 1123 -5.56 30.73 -11.49
N ASP A 1124 -5.37 32.05 -11.44
CA ASP A 1124 -4.74 32.87 -12.46
C ASP A 1124 -3.22 32.61 -12.61
N ASN A 1125 -2.59 31.81 -11.75
CA ASN A 1125 -1.15 31.48 -11.85
C ASN A 1125 -0.75 30.00 -11.62
N VAL A 1126 -1.66 29.03 -11.74
CA VAL A 1126 -1.32 27.61 -11.55
C VAL A 1126 -1.00 26.92 -12.89
N ARG A 1127 0.20 27.21 -13.41
CA ARG A 1127 0.98 26.26 -14.22
C ARG A 1127 2.24 25.85 -13.46
N SER A 1128 2.08 25.51 -12.17
CA SER A 1128 3.08 24.77 -11.38
C SER A 1128 2.68 23.29 -11.31
N SER A 1129 3.68 22.41 -11.29
CA SER A 1129 3.61 20.97 -11.48
C SER A 1129 3.15 20.16 -10.27
N ALA A 1130 2.27 20.72 -9.44
CA ALA A 1130 1.55 19.97 -8.41
C ALA A 1130 0.08 20.33 -8.58
N ALA A 1131 -0.77 19.36 -8.90
CA ALA A 1131 -2.20 19.56 -8.66
C ALA A 1131 -2.34 20.04 -7.21
N PRO A 1132 -3.15 21.08 -6.90
CA PRO A 1132 -3.37 21.41 -5.51
C PRO A 1132 -3.87 20.15 -4.83
N ALA A 1133 -3.24 19.76 -3.71
CA ALA A 1133 -3.62 18.60 -2.91
C ALA A 1133 -5.00 18.79 -2.24
N LEU A 1134 -5.83 19.71 -2.76
CA LEU A 1134 -7.10 20.13 -2.23
C LEU A 1134 -8.09 18.97 -2.23
N ARG A 1135 -8.57 18.59 -1.04
CA ARG A 1135 -9.65 17.61 -0.85
C ARG A 1135 -10.77 18.24 -0.05
N ILE A 1136 -11.98 18.18 -0.57
CA ILE A 1136 -13.17 18.78 0.04
C ILE A 1136 -14.12 17.67 0.46
N TYR A 1137 -14.58 17.68 1.71
CA TYR A 1137 -15.48 16.68 2.27
C TYR A 1137 -16.73 17.33 2.83
N ILE A 1138 -17.90 16.94 2.35
CA ILE A 1138 -19.17 17.59 2.69
C ILE A 1138 -20.24 16.58 3.10
N LYS A 1139 -20.97 16.91 4.16
CA LYS A 1139 -22.17 16.21 4.63
C LYS A 1139 -23.14 17.18 5.32
N PRO A 1140 -24.45 17.18 5.02
CA PRO A 1140 -25.11 16.37 4.00
C PRO A 1140 -25.03 17.01 2.60
N LYS A 1141 -25.28 16.23 1.53
CA LYS A 1141 -25.11 16.67 0.13
C LYS A 1141 -25.97 17.89 -0.21
N GLU A 1142 -27.15 18.02 0.40
CA GLU A 1142 -28.08 19.13 0.20
C GLU A 1142 -27.46 20.48 0.58
N TRP A 1143 -26.55 20.49 1.56
CA TRP A 1143 -25.84 21.71 1.97
C TRP A 1143 -25.03 22.29 0.81
N TRP A 1144 -24.25 21.45 0.11
CA TRP A 1144 -23.45 21.87 -1.06
C TRP A 1144 -24.29 22.51 -2.16
N GLU A 1145 -25.53 22.03 -2.33
CA GLU A 1145 -26.43 22.58 -3.32
C GLU A 1145 -27.04 23.92 -2.93
N SER A 1146 -27.25 24.14 -1.63
CA SER A 1146 -27.92 25.32 -1.08
C SER A 1146 -27.00 26.48 -0.69
N VAL A 1147 -25.70 26.23 -0.51
CA VAL A 1147 -24.75 27.24 -0.01
C VAL A 1147 -24.45 28.32 -1.06
N GLU A 1148 -24.50 29.58 -0.62
CA GLU A 1148 -24.09 30.74 -1.42
C GLU A 1148 -22.58 30.95 -1.31
N TRP A 1149 -21.88 30.97 -2.45
CA TRP A 1149 -20.44 31.24 -2.49
C TRP A 1149 -20.18 32.73 -2.68
N HIS A 1150 -19.08 33.23 -2.09
CA HIS A 1150 -18.69 34.63 -2.25
C HIS A 1150 -18.44 35.02 -3.73
N HIS A 1151 -17.75 34.17 -4.50
CA HIS A 1151 -17.59 34.33 -5.95
C HIS A 1151 -18.52 33.35 -6.69
N PRO A 1152 -19.26 33.77 -7.74
CA PRO A 1152 -20.21 32.92 -8.46
C PRO A 1152 -19.59 31.64 -9.03
N ASP A 1153 -18.32 31.72 -9.43
CA ASP A 1153 -17.57 30.59 -10.01
C ASP A 1153 -16.89 29.69 -8.96
N SER A 1154 -16.90 30.03 -7.67
CA SER A 1154 -16.22 29.20 -6.65
C SER A 1154 -16.77 27.77 -6.59
N LYS A 1155 -18.09 27.61 -6.73
CA LYS A 1155 -18.73 26.29 -6.68
C LYS A 1155 -18.23 25.38 -7.80
N SER A 1156 -18.18 25.88 -9.04
CA SER A 1156 -17.74 25.10 -10.22
C SER A 1156 -16.24 24.85 -10.24
N LEU A 1157 -15.43 25.78 -9.71
CA LEU A 1157 -13.98 25.62 -9.59
C LEU A 1157 -13.58 24.57 -8.53
N LEU A 1158 -14.37 24.43 -7.47
CA LEU A 1158 -14.09 23.53 -6.34
C LEU A 1158 -14.74 22.15 -6.48
N GLU A 1159 -15.76 22.00 -7.34
CA GLU A 1159 -16.47 20.75 -7.60
C GLU A 1159 -15.57 19.54 -7.96
N PRO A 1160 -14.47 19.68 -8.75
CA PRO A 1160 -13.58 18.56 -9.06
C PRO A 1160 -12.87 17.94 -7.84
N PHE A 1161 -12.78 18.67 -6.73
CA PHE A 1161 -12.09 18.28 -5.50
C PHE A 1161 -13.04 17.73 -4.42
N LEU A 1162 -14.35 17.71 -4.70
CA LEU A 1162 -15.42 17.35 -3.78
C LEU A 1162 -15.59 15.83 -3.62
N ARG A 1163 -15.72 15.40 -2.36
CA ARG A 1163 -16.15 14.05 -1.96
C ARG A 1163 -17.30 14.18 -0.97
N PHE A 1164 -18.39 13.47 -1.24
CA PHE A 1164 -19.50 13.35 -0.29
C PHE A 1164 -19.21 12.21 0.69
N TRP A 1165 -19.53 12.43 1.97
CA TRP A 1165 -19.38 11.46 3.07
C TRP A 1165 -20.72 10.97 3.62
#